data_AF-A0A1V4TV59-F1
#
_entry.id   AF-A0A1V4TV59-F1
#
_cell.length_a   1.000
_cell.length_b   1.000
_cell.length_c   1.000
_cell.angle_alpha   90.00
_cell.angle_beta   90.00
_cell.angle_gamma   90.00
#
_symmetry.space_group_name_H-M   'P 1'
#
loop_
_entity.id
_entity.type
_entity.pdbx_description
1 polymer ?
#
loop_
_entity_poly.entity_id
_entity_poly.type
_entity_poly.pdbx_seq_one_letter_code
_entity_poly.pdbx_strand_id
1 'polypeptide(L)'
;MGSEVSEFEFTEDQVVPYFRKRLGVVTSKEELLSLVKRAAPIRVLKEKGRNVYPYTISSREQVDTWSRELIEEGAISSVYIDDAYFVPTEDLPTYSSVLSRDRALGELERSMLEELSEPRTPQELAEGLSIASDKVYPALRKLEATGAVGRVLYHDGKWSYRRREVERRPRQEALDEVLLRHLECFAPATAEEIAYFFGLDDAEVRQVLDDLSQEGRVAKGHFLVSEHEQYMLKRDYLRLKTNDLKAYDHRTVERYRRSKLERVFPTIEALFDHFGDLGMPLDAFYRVDGFQLKDWEEMRRSGDLLLGRFLRGRVRYVRARDAPAYVAAYRNGPLRPLDLRVLDVIRSCDEGMSLRQIVPVVGASKEEVKESVDRLDRNMYIVRRFEEREEWSSENVYLAYDAPPYEGDPFRAIVERFLRVHGPVSIYTITTATQFPLAQVAAVLDTLDVETISVGESREEMYLFKDEMDALRDAPSPSTGMRVVSLYDPSVQSLWASIAARYGDRWIFPIIADGRLVGGAEKWNMSGCIEIRELDLEDPALLPQALEALDRFMAFYSMMGFDIVRLRELLDTAPQDVPEDIEKVLSEHGYVRMGAMFAKGSMVLDRHPWEDVLSFILWKQHIDPKRRFTNVVEAIKTVGGLRSDAAAALRCKNRIPLKKMFEMGFLVRVQAIPDYVTYCSLEFASLCRRAKDREITDDMAAVIQTIAENKPLSRNQLFDRSPLGHRGTHDALKALNSATITYVDQNKRVRLVPPIALSATEARKEIVRHCFRNFGLFTAENLARFMRFELPMKELRNTLAELERDGFLAKGFLVEGDENVYWVVREDLERIGKVKITEKFVLGPEDALHTYLSERIRQDLGGSYHSLVMDGPRVVGSFWGRIKATDMMVQNFKGEGEARLILNRYLRSLGLTVRVADNVPTIPDWEVQAFYEKTHPGEV
;
A
#
# COMPACT_ATOMS: atom_id res chain seq x y z
N MET A 1 -45.45 14.62 49.58
CA MET A 1 -45.77 15.58 48.50
C MET A 1 -44.56 16.46 48.32
N GLY A 2 -43.62 16.03 47.48
CA GLY A 2 -42.41 16.75 47.13
C GLY A 2 -42.38 16.87 45.62
N SER A 3 -42.42 18.11 45.14
CA SER A 3 -42.38 18.52 43.75
C SER A 3 -40.99 18.26 43.16
N GLU A 4 -40.83 17.16 42.43
CA GLU A 4 -39.97 17.11 41.26
C GLU A 4 -40.91 17.17 40.05
N VAL A 5 -41.37 18.39 39.74
CA VAL A 5 -41.87 18.65 38.39
C VAL A 5 -40.61 18.68 37.54
N SER A 6 -40.31 17.57 36.85
CA SER A 6 -39.39 17.58 35.73
C SER A 6 -39.86 18.71 34.80
N GLU A 7 -39.07 19.76 34.66
CA GLU A 7 -39.33 20.76 33.63
C GLU A 7 -39.26 20.04 32.29
N PHE A 8 -40.40 19.87 31.63
CA PHE A 8 -40.48 19.32 30.29
C PHE A 8 -39.66 20.21 29.34
N GLU A 9 -38.78 19.63 28.53
CA GLU A 9 -37.82 20.40 27.72
C GLU A 9 -38.49 21.20 26.58
N PHE A 10 -39.66 20.77 26.10
CA PHE A 10 -40.38 21.42 24.99
C PHE A 10 -41.87 21.59 25.26
N THR A 11 -42.52 22.44 24.46
CA THR A 11 -43.98 22.62 24.47
C THR A 11 -44.64 21.84 23.32
N GLU A 12 -45.87 21.37 23.51
CA GLU A 12 -46.62 20.67 22.45
C GLU A 12 -46.80 21.52 21.19
N ASP A 13 -47.01 22.83 21.36
CA ASP A 13 -47.14 23.81 20.27
C ASP A 13 -45.88 23.92 19.39
N GLN A 14 -44.72 23.52 19.91
CA GLN A 14 -43.46 23.49 19.16
C GLN A 14 -43.25 22.13 18.47
N VAL A 15 -43.52 21.04 19.18
CA VAL A 15 -43.17 19.68 18.75
C VAL A 15 -44.17 19.11 17.74
N VAL A 16 -45.48 19.27 17.99
CA VAL A 16 -46.53 18.70 17.15
C VAL A 16 -46.50 19.29 15.72
N PRO A 17 -46.37 20.61 15.51
CA PRO A 17 -46.26 21.17 14.17
C PRO A 17 -44.99 20.74 13.43
N TYR A 18 -43.87 20.53 14.15
CA TYR A 18 -42.60 20.12 13.57
C TYR A 18 -42.70 18.75 12.87
N PHE A 19 -43.22 17.73 13.57
CA PHE A 19 -43.39 16.40 13.00
C PHE A 19 -44.58 16.35 12.01
N ARG A 20 -45.64 17.15 12.22
CA ARG A 20 -46.74 17.26 11.25
C ARG A 20 -46.27 17.81 9.90
N LYS A 21 -45.36 18.79 9.90
CA LYS A 21 -44.77 19.34 8.66
C LYS A 21 -43.96 18.29 7.89
N ARG A 22 -43.31 17.36 8.59
CA ARG A 22 -42.53 16.27 7.96
C ARG A 22 -43.37 15.24 7.23
N LEU A 23 -44.57 14.96 7.73
CA LEU A 23 -45.53 14.08 7.05
C LEU A 23 -46.11 14.78 5.80
N GLY A 24 -46.27 16.10 5.86
CA GLY A 24 -46.73 16.89 4.73
C GLY A 24 -48.20 16.63 4.39
N VAL A 25 -48.60 17.10 3.21
CA VAL A 25 -49.98 16.96 2.71
C VAL A 25 -49.93 16.27 1.35
N VAL A 26 -50.88 15.37 1.11
CA VAL A 26 -50.99 14.54 -0.10
C VAL A 26 -52.14 15.02 -0.97
N THR A 27 -51.82 15.32 -2.22
CA THR A 27 -52.73 15.79 -3.27
C THR A 27 -52.66 14.98 -4.57
N SER A 28 -51.67 14.10 -4.72
CA SER A 28 -51.53 13.18 -5.87
C SER A 28 -51.14 11.76 -5.47
N LYS A 29 -51.14 10.83 -6.44
CA LYS A 29 -50.68 9.44 -6.25
C LYS A 29 -49.19 9.37 -5.89
N GLU A 30 -48.35 10.19 -6.52
CA GLU A 30 -46.91 10.23 -6.28
C GLU A 30 -46.58 10.75 -4.87
N GLU A 31 -47.36 11.73 -4.40
CA GLU A 31 -47.25 12.23 -3.03
C GLU A 31 -47.75 11.21 -2.00
N LEU A 32 -48.75 10.39 -2.34
CA LEU A 32 -49.20 9.27 -1.50
C LEU A 32 -48.09 8.23 -1.34
N LEU A 33 -47.42 7.85 -2.44
CA LEU A 33 -46.25 6.96 -2.38
C LEU A 33 -45.13 7.58 -1.53
N SER A 34 -44.86 8.88 -1.69
CA SER A 34 -43.86 9.61 -0.90
C SER A 34 -44.22 9.69 0.59
N LEU A 35 -45.51 9.76 0.94
CA LEU A 35 -45.97 9.63 2.32
C LEU A 35 -45.72 8.23 2.86
N VAL A 36 -46.05 7.17 2.10
CA VAL A 36 -45.77 5.79 2.50
C VAL A 36 -44.28 5.57 2.71
N LYS A 37 -43.41 6.11 1.84
CA LYS A 37 -41.95 6.05 2.02
C LYS A 37 -41.45 6.63 3.33
N ARG A 38 -42.08 7.71 3.82
CA ARG A 38 -41.69 8.39 5.05
C ARG A 38 -42.33 7.80 6.31
N ALA A 39 -43.60 7.41 6.23
CA ALA A 39 -44.44 7.09 7.38
C ALA A 39 -44.72 5.58 7.57
N ALA A 40 -44.13 4.73 6.73
CA ALA A 40 -44.32 3.28 6.77
C ALA A 40 -43.90 2.66 8.12
N PRO A 41 -44.60 1.60 8.57
CA PRO A 41 -45.78 0.98 7.95
C PRO A 41 -47.07 1.78 8.21
N ILE A 42 -47.89 1.97 7.18
CA ILE A 42 -49.13 2.77 7.28
C ILE A 42 -50.31 2.08 6.56
N ARG A 43 -51.55 2.31 7.03
CA ARG A 43 -52.76 1.79 6.38
C ARG A 43 -53.21 2.73 5.26
N VAL A 44 -53.44 2.16 4.08
CA VAL A 44 -53.79 2.91 2.86
C VAL A 44 -55.26 2.73 2.41
N LEU A 45 -56.00 1.81 3.04
CA LEU A 45 -57.39 1.45 2.71
C LEU A 45 -58.32 1.31 3.95
N LYS A 46 -57.86 1.76 5.13
CA LYS A 46 -58.61 1.69 6.41
C LYS A 46 -58.36 2.92 7.27
N GLU A 47 -59.41 3.56 7.78
CA GLU A 47 -59.35 4.75 8.65
C GLU A 47 -59.01 4.43 10.13
N LYS A 48 -58.90 3.15 10.49
CA LYS A 48 -58.55 2.73 11.86
C LYS A 48 -57.04 2.72 12.06
N GLY A 49 -56.56 3.24 13.18
CA GLY A 49 -55.12 3.23 13.53
C GLY A 49 -54.31 4.20 12.65
N ARG A 50 -53.00 3.98 12.50
CA ARG A 50 -52.16 4.84 11.65
C ARG A 50 -52.50 4.64 10.18
N ASN A 51 -52.98 5.70 9.54
CA ASN A 51 -53.50 5.66 8.18
C ASN A 51 -53.22 6.96 7.41
N VAL A 52 -53.37 6.91 6.08
CA VAL A 52 -53.02 8.02 5.19
C VAL A 52 -54.05 9.16 5.15
N TYR A 53 -55.31 8.91 5.52
CA TYR A 53 -56.40 9.87 5.30
C TYR A 53 -56.26 11.23 6.03
N PRO A 54 -55.72 11.31 7.27
CA PRO A 54 -55.45 12.59 7.94
C PRO A 54 -54.48 13.52 7.20
N TYR A 55 -53.71 12.97 6.26
CA TYR A 55 -52.68 13.70 5.51
C TYR A 55 -53.12 13.99 4.07
N THR A 56 -54.31 13.56 3.64
CA THR A 56 -54.83 13.75 2.28
C THR A 56 -55.92 14.81 2.23
N ILE A 57 -55.88 15.70 1.24
CA ILE A 57 -56.98 16.67 1.00
C ILE A 57 -58.07 16.06 0.10
N SER A 58 -57.71 15.10 -0.75
CA SER A 58 -58.59 14.46 -1.72
C SER A 58 -59.72 13.65 -1.08
N SER A 59 -60.78 13.38 -1.85
CA SER A 59 -61.88 12.52 -1.39
C SER A 59 -61.37 11.10 -1.12
N ARG A 60 -62.02 10.41 -0.18
CA ARG A 60 -61.69 9.02 0.18
C ARG A 60 -61.65 8.08 -1.02
N GLU A 61 -62.65 8.19 -1.91
CA GLU A 61 -62.75 7.36 -3.11
C GLU A 61 -61.51 7.52 -4.01
N GLN A 62 -60.98 8.73 -4.09
CA GLN A 62 -59.77 9.02 -4.84
C GLN A 62 -58.52 8.42 -4.20
N VAL A 63 -58.38 8.56 -2.87
CA VAL A 63 -57.27 7.96 -2.11
C VAL A 63 -57.31 6.44 -2.21
N ASP A 64 -58.49 5.83 -2.08
CA ASP A 64 -58.69 4.38 -2.22
C ASP A 64 -58.35 3.90 -3.64
N THR A 65 -58.54 4.75 -4.66
CA THR A 65 -58.15 4.45 -6.05
C THR A 65 -56.64 4.49 -6.21
N TRP A 66 -55.97 5.54 -5.74
CA TRP A 66 -54.50 5.63 -5.76
C TRP A 66 -53.82 4.49 -4.98
N SER A 67 -54.35 4.16 -3.80
CA SER A 67 -53.86 3.06 -2.99
C SER A 67 -53.96 1.72 -3.72
N ARG A 68 -55.05 1.48 -4.47
CA ARG A 68 -55.22 0.28 -5.29
C ARG A 68 -54.21 0.24 -6.43
N GLU A 69 -54.07 1.34 -7.17
CA GLU A 69 -53.08 1.45 -8.27
C GLU A 69 -51.66 1.17 -7.78
N LEU A 70 -51.24 1.76 -6.64
CA LEU A 70 -49.89 1.55 -6.09
C LEU A 70 -49.62 0.10 -5.65
N ILE A 71 -50.66 -0.63 -5.21
CA ILE A 71 -50.56 -2.05 -4.87
C ILE A 71 -50.44 -2.89 -6.15
N GLU A 72 -51.26 -2.59 -7.16
CA GLU A 72 -51.27 -3.30 -8.45
C GLU A 72 -49.96 -3.09 -9.24
N GLU A 73 -49.41 -1.88 -9.21
CA GLU A 73 -48.11 -1.51 -9.78
C GLU A 73 -46.93 -2.15 -9.02
N GLY A 74 -47.18 -2.70 -7.82
CA GLY A 74 -46.14 -3.26 -6.96
C GLY A 74 -45.23 -2.21 -6.32
N ALA A 75 -45.62 -0.93 -6.29
CA ALA A 75 -44.85 0.15 -5.66
C ALA A 75 -44.87 0.07 -4.13
N ILE A 76 -45.98 -0.44 -3.56
CA ILE A 76 -46.11 -0.71 -2.13
C ILE A 76 -46.48 -2.17 -1.87
N SER A 77 -45.95 -2.73 -0.78
CA SER A 77 -46.12 -4.11 -0.37
C SER A 77 -46.74 -4.22 1.00
N SER A 78 -47.60 -5.21 1.21
CA SER A 78 -48.24 -5.41 2.51
C SER A 78 -47.29 -6.07 3.52
N VAL A 79 -47.31 -5.63 4.78
CA VAL A 79 -46.68 -6.29 5.94
C VAL A 79 -47.73 -6.54 7.01
N TYR A 80 -47.54 -7.58 7.81
CA TYR A 80 -48.52 -7.98 8.83
C TYR A 80 -48.01 -7.62 10.23
N ILE A 81 -48.81 -6.88 10.98
CA ILE A 81 -48.56 -6.55 12.40
C ILE A 81 -49.70 -7.14 13.25
N ASP A 82 -50.80 -6.41 13.37
CA ASP A 82 -52.11 -6.87 13.87
C ASP A 82 -53.11 -7.07 12.71
N ASP A 83 -52.88 -6.36 11.61
CA ASP A 83 -53.61 -6.36 10.34
C ASP A 83 -52.61 -6.00 9.22
N ALA A 84 -53.09 -5.80 7.99
CA ALA A 84 -52.26 -5.36 6.88
C ALA A 84 -51.92 -3.86 6.97
N TYR A 85 -50.63 -3.58 7.04
CA TYR A 85 -50.01 -2.28 6.77
C TYR A 85 -49.25 -2.34 5.46
N PHE A 86 -48.90 -1.18 4.92
CA PHE A 86 -48.16 -1.08 3.66
C PHE A 86 -46.86 -0.32 3.87
N VAL A 87 -45.83 -0.81 3.18
CA VAL A 87 -44.48 -0.26 3.11
C VAL A 87 -44.09 -0.12 1.65
N PRO A 88 -43.13 0.74 1.28
CA PRO A 88 -42.56 0.71 -0.07
C PRO A 88 -41.99 -0.67 -0.37
N THR A 89 -42.18 -1.17 -1.59
CA THR A 89 -41.70 -2.52 -1.95
C THR A 89 -40.19 -2.64 -1.84
N GLU A 90 -39.45 -1.56 -2.10
CA GLU A 90 -37.99 -1.48 -1.89
C GLU A 90 -37.56 -1.71 -0.42
N ASP A 91 -38.43 -1.38 0.54
CA ASP A 91 -38.15 -1.51 1.98
C ASP A 91 -38.70 -2.82 2.58
N LEU A 92 -39.38 -3.63 1.76
CA LEU A 92 -39.97 -4.89 2.20
C LEU A 92 -38.95 -5.83 2.86
N PRO A 93 -37.69 -5.99 2.36
CA PRO A 93 -36.66 -6.78 3.05
C PRO A 93 -36.43 -6.35 4.50
N THR A 94 -36.30 -5.05 4.75
CA THR A 94 -36.03 -4.47 6.07
C THR A 94 -37.22 -4.72 7.02
N TYR A 95 -38.43 -4.32 6.64
CA TYR A 95 -39.60 -4.50 7.51
C TYR A 95 -39.96 -5.98 7.71
N SER A 96 -39.79 -6.81 6.67
CA SER A 96 -40.06 -8.24 6.77
C SER A 96 -39.16 -8.86 7.83
N SER A 97 -37.83 -8.60 7.79
CA SER A 97 -36.85 -9.10 8.77
C SER A 97 -37.20 -8.84 10.23
N VAL A 98 -37.92 -7.74 10.51
CA VAL A 98 -38.33 -7.37 11.87
C VAL A 98 -39.70 -7.94 12.24
N LEU A 99 -40.69 -7.78 11.34
CA LEU A 99 -42.10 -8.02 11.65
C LEU A 99 -42.55 -9.46 11.44
N SER A 100 -41.78 -10.25 10.68
CA SER A 100 -42.15 -11.64 10.44
C SER A 100 -41.89 -12.51 11.67
N ARG A 101 -42.85 -13.37 11.97
CA ARG A 101 -42.78 -14.30 13.10
C ARG A 101 -42.33 -15.65 12.60
N ASP A 102 -41.38 -16.26 13.31
CA ASP A 102 -41.02 -17.64 13.08
C ASP A 102 -42.16 -18.56 13.54
N ARG A 103 -42.75 -19.31 12.60
CA ARG A 103 -43.88 -20.21 12.86
C ARG A 103 -43.73 -21.45 12.00
N ALA A 104 -43.83 -22.62 12.63
CA ALA A 104 -43.87 -23.88 11.92
C ALA A 104 -45.10 -23.95 10.99
N LEU A 105 -44.85 -24.16 9.70
CA LEU A 105 -45.89 -24.35 8.67
C LEU A 105 -46.33 -25.82 8.67
N GLY A 106 -47.64 -26.06 8.77
CA GLY A 106 -48.24 -27.39 8.64
C GLY A 106 -48.47 -27.75 7.18
N GLU A 107 -49.11 -28.90 6.95
CA GLU A 107 -49.43 -29.39 5.60
C GLU A 107 -50.36 -28.43 4.85
N LEU A 108 -51.38 -27.91 5.54
CA LEU A 108 -52.34 -26.96 4.98
C LEU A 108 -51.67 -25.68 4.47
N GLU A 109 -50.79 -25.09 5.27
CA GLU A 109 -50.09 -23.85 4.89
C GLU A 109 -49.12 -24.07 3.72
N ARG A 110 -48.49 -25.25 3.63
CA ARG A 110 -47.62 -25.61 2.49
C ARG A 110 -48.42 -25.77 1.20
N SER A 111 -49.55 -26.48 1.23
CA SER A 111 -50.44 -26.61 0.07
C SER A 111 -51.01 -25.27 -0.37
N MET A 112 -51.32 -24.37 0.57
CA MET A 112 -51.73 -23.00 0.24
C MET A 112 -50.61 -22.20 -0.41
N LEU A 113 -49.35 -22.37 -0.01
CA LEU A 113 -48.22 -21.68 -0.65
C LEU A 113 -47.98 -22.12 -2.10
N GLU A 114 -48.33 -23.35 -2.46
CA GLU A 114 -48.26 -23.86 -3.83
C GLU A 114 -49.34 -23.22 -4.73
N GLU A 115 -50.60 -23.20 -4.26
CA GLU A 115 -51.72 -22.54 -4.95
C GLU A 115 -51.54 -21.02 -5.08
N LEU A 116 -50.83 -20.40 -4.13
CA LEU A 116 -50.53 -18.96 -4.11
C LEU A 116 -49.35 -18.55 -5.01
N SER A 117 -48.85 -19.45 -5.86
CA SER A 117 -47.95 -19.09 -6.96
C SER A 117 -48.58 -18.04 -7.89
N GLU A 118 -49.90 -18.09 -8.06
CA GLU A 118 -50.72 -17.05 -8.70
C GLU A 118 -51.56 -16.28 -7.67
N PRO A 119 -51.99 -15.02 -7.97
CA PRO A 119 -52.96 -14.33 -7.14
C PRO A 119 -54.25 -15.12 -6.99
N ARG A 120 -54.62 -15.45 -5.76
CA ARG A 120 -55.90 -16.12 -5.44
C ARG A 120 -56.61 -15.42 -4.30
N THR A 121 -57.94 -15.37 -4.36
CA THR A 121 -58.80 -14.94 -3.26
C THR A 121 -58.98 -16.07 -2.23
N PRO A 122 -59.37 -15.77 -0.98
CA PRO A 122 -59.67 -16.82 0.01
C PRO A 122 -60.75 -17.81 -0.43
N GLN A 123 -61.68 -17.37 -1.30
CA GLN A 123 -62.74 -18.22 -1.85
C GLN A 123 -62.17 -19.20 -2.88
N GLU A 124 -61.34 -18.73 -3.81
CA GLU A 124 -60.65 -19.57 -4.80
C GLU A 124 -59.71 -20.58 -4.13
N LEU A 125 -59.05 -20.19 -3.03
CA LEU A 125 -58.22 -21.12 -2.23
C LEU A 125 -59.05 -22.19 -1.53
N ALA A 126 -60.23 -21.84 -1.01
CA ALA A 126 -61.14 -22.80 -0.39
C ALA A 126 -61.62 -23.84 -1.41
N GLU A 127 -61.98 -23.37 -2.62
CA GLU A 127 -62.44 -24.20 -3.73
C GLU A 127 -61.30 -25.08 -4.29
N GLY A 128 -60.13 -24.50 -4.55
CA GLY A 128 -58.96 -25.22 -5.11
C GLY A 128 -58.41 -26.31 -4.21
N LEU A 129 -58.40 -26.08 -2.88
CA LEU A 129 -57.90 -27.04 -1.90
C LEU A 129 -59.01 -27.93 -1.31
N SER A 130 -60.28 -27.73 -1.71
CA SER A 130 -61.44 -28.45 -1.17
C SER A 130 -61.53 -28.42 0.37
N ILE A 131 -61.28 -27.24 0.95
CA ILE A 131 -61.30 -27.01 2.40
C ILE A 131 -62.38 -26.00 2.79
N ALA A 132 -62.89 -26.13 4.03
CA ALA A 132 -63.88 -25.19 4.55
C ALA A 132 -63.28 -23.77 4.70
N SER A 133 -64.02 -22.74 4.29
CA SER A 133 -63.56 -21.35 4.24
C SER A 133 -63.16 -20.80 5.62
N ASP A 134 -63.70 -21.35 6.70
CA ASP A 134 -63.34 -21.01 8.08
C ASP A 134 -61.90 -21.40 8.45
N LYS A 135 -61.30 -22.39 7.76
CA LYS A 135 -59.90 -22.81 7.92
C LYS A 135 -58.92 -22.00 7.07
N VAL A 136 -59.40 -21.39 5.97
CA VAL A 136 -58.55 -20.61 5.05
C VAL A 136 -58.05 -19.32 5.68
N TYR A 137 -58.93 -18.54 6.32
CA TYR A 137 -58.55 -17.25 6.91
C TYR A 137 -57.49 -17.36 8.03
N PRO A 138 -57.59 -18.31 8.99
CA PRO A 138 -56.53 -18.54 9.98
C PRO A 138 -55.20 -18.95 9.35
N ALA A 139 -55.23 -19.82 8.34
CA ALA A 139 -54.02 -20.26 7.63
C ALA A 139 -53.37 -19.13 6.83
N LEU A 140 -54.17 -18.31 6.11
CA LEU A 140 -53.68 -17.10 5.43
C LEU A 140 -53.07 -16.10 6.41
N ARG A 141 -53.71 -15.83 7.56
CA ARG A 141 -53.14 -14.93 8.59
C ARG A 141 -51.82 -15.45 9.12
N LYS A 142 -51.68 -16.77 9.28
CA LYS A 142 -50.42 -17.39 9.71
C LYS A 142 -49.34 -17.22 8.65
N LEU A 143 -49.67 -17.41 7.36
CA LEU A 143 -48.76 -17.18 6.24
C LEU A 143 -48.35 -15.70 6.10
N GLU A 144 -49.30 -14.76 6.24
CA GLU A 144 -49.01 -13.32 6.27
C GLU A 144 -48.07 -12.95 7.42
N ALA A 145 -48.29 -13.52 8.62
CA ALA A 145 -47.44 -13.28 9.79
C ALA A 145 -46.01 -13.82 9.63
N THR A 146 -45.79 -14.85 8.80
CA THR A 146 -44.43 -15.34 8.45
C THR A 146 -43.76 -14.51 7.34
N GLY A 147 -44.49 -13.60 6.70
CA GLY A 147 -44.03 -12.85 5.53
C GLY A 147 -44.04 -13.63 4.21
N ALA A 148 -44.36 -14.93 4.22
CA ALA A 148 -44.35 -15.81 3.04
C ALA A 148 -45.41 -15.46 1.99
N VAL A 149 -46.44 -14.71 2.38
CA VAL A 149 -47.54 -14.26 1.51
C VAL A 149 -47.77 -12.77 1.68
N GLY A 150 -48.11 -12.08 0.59
CA GLY A 150 -48.51 -10.68 0.56
C GLY A 150 -49.85 -10.48 -0.13
N ARG A 151 -50.50 -9.36 0.15
CA ARG A 151 -51.72 -8.91 -0.54
C ARG A 151 -51.32 -8.14 -1.79
N VAL A 152 -51.88 -8.54 -2.94
CA VAL A 152 -51.43 -8.05 -4.26
C VAL A 152 -52.52 -7.40 -5.10
N LEU A 153 -53.80 -7.68 -4.84
CA LEU A 153 -54.93 -7.07 -5.56
C LEU A 153 -56.09 -6.83 -4.60
N TYR A 154 -56.83 -5.74 -4.78
CA TYR A 154 -58.05 -5.43 -4.03
C TYR A 154 -59.18 -4.97 -4.95
N HIS A 155 -60.16 -5.86 -5.15
CA HIS A 155 -61.30 -5.64 -6.04
C HIS A 155 -62.62 -6.03 -5.35
N ASP A 156 -63.67 -5.23 -5.50
CA ASP A 156 -65.01 -5.46 -4.89
C ASP A 156 -64.98 -5.84 -3.39
N GLY A 157 -64.10 -5.23 -2.61
CA GLY A 157 -63.98 -5.51 -1.17
C GLY A 157 -63.27 -6.81 -0.81
N LYS A 158 -62.68 -7.51 -1.80
CA LYS A 158 -61.96 -8.79 -1.62
C LYS A 158 -60.47 -8.63 -1.92
N TRP A 159 -59.64 -9.25 -1.08
CA TRP A 159 -58.19 -9.31 -1.26
C TRP A 159 -57.78 -10.57 -2.02
N SER A 160 -56.84 -10.42 -2.96
CA SER A 160 -56.07 -11.54 -3.51
C SER A 160 -54.68 -11.58 -2.90
N TYR A 161 -54.19 -12.80 -2.70
CA TYR A 161 -52.93 -13.10 -2.02
C TYR A 161 -51.97 -13.77 -2.99
N ARG A 162 -50.67 -13.54 -2.83
CA ARG A 162 -49.63 -14.21 -3.60
C ARG A 162 -48.45 -14.57 -2.70
N ARG A 163 -47.85 -15.74 -2.95
CA ARG A 163 -46.58 -16.15 -2.35
C ARG A 163 -45.48 -15.18 -2.75
N ARG A 164 -44.58 -14.89 -1.82
CA ARG A 164 -43.37 -14.09 -2.07
C ARG A 164 -42.19 -14.66 -1.32
N GLU A 165 -41.01 -14.49 -1.90
CA GLU A 165 -39.74 -14.77 -1.26
C GLU A 165 -39.01 -13.45 -1.09
N VAL A 166 -38.57 -13.17 0.13
CA VAL A 166 -37.94 -11.91 0.51
C VAL A 166 -36.59 -12.24 1.14
N GLU A 167 -35.53 -11.69 0.55
CA GLU A 167 -34.19 -11.79 1.11
C GLU A 167 -34.14 -11.08 2.46
N ARG A 168 -33.82 -11.82 3.51
CA ARG A 168 -33.83 -11.31 4.88
C ARG A 168 -32.50 -10.63 5.18
N ARG A 169 -32.58 -9.40 5.69
CA ARG A 169 -31.45 -8.69 6.30
C ARG A 169 -31.20 -9.17 7.74
N PRO A 170 -29.97 -8.99 8.27
CA PRO A 170 -29.70 -9.17 9.70
C PRO A 170 -30.73 -8.43 10.55
N ARG A 171 -31.34 -9.14 11.49
CA ARG A 171 -32.52 -8.63 12.23
C ARG A 171 -32.20 -7.38 13.05
N GLN A 172 -31.01 -7.31 13.66
CA GLN A 172 -30.59 -6.15 14.45
C GLN A 172 -30.51 -4.88 13.60
N GLU A 173 -29.77 -4.91 12.49
CA GLU A 173 -29.66 -3.76 11.58
C GLU A 173 -31.03 -3.32 11.03
N ALA A 174 -31.89 -4.30 10.72
CA ALA A 174 -33.23 -4.02 10.23
C ALA A 174 -34.10 -3.37 11.32
N LEU A 175 -33.99 -3.81 12.57
CA LEU A 175 -34.72 -3.24 13.70
C LEU A 175 -34.27 -1.80 13.97
N ASP A 176 -32.96 -1.53 13.99
CA ASP A 176 -32.42 -0.18 14.11
C ASP A 176 -33.02 0.76 13.05
N GLU A 177 -33.02 0.32 11.79
CA GLU A 177 -33.54 1.10 10.68
C GLU A 177 -35.05 1.36 10.80
N VAL A 178 -35.83 0.34 11.18
CA VAL A 178 -37.28 0.46 11.40
C VAL A 178 -37.60 1.45 12.52
N LEU A 179 -36.90 1.38 13.65
CA LEU A 179 -37.11 2.28 14.79
C LEU A 179 -36.73 3.72 14.44
N LEU A 180 -35.65 3.95 13.70
CA LEU A 180 -35.25 5.29 13.29
C LEU A 180 -36.22 5.92 12.29
N ARG A 181 -36.70 5.15 11.30
CA ARG A 181 -37.77 5.60 10.38
C ARG A 181 -39.05 5.94 11.13
N HIS A 182 -39.39 5.18 12.17
CA HIS A 182 -40.53 5.49 13.03
C HIS A 182 -40.35 6.83 13.74
N LEU A 183 -39.21 7.04 14.40
CA LEU A 183 -38.91 8.29 15.11
C LEU A 183 -38.81 9.51 14.19
N GLU A 184 -38.53 9.31 12.90
CA GLU A 184 -38.47 10.40 11.93
C GLU A 184 -39.80 11.14 11.75
N CYS A 185 -40.92 10.42 11.88
CA CYS A 185 -42.26 10.95 11.67
C CYS A 185 -43.12 11.01 12.94
N PHE A 186 -42.86 10.15 13.92
CA PHE A 186 -43.76 9.92 15.05
C PHE A 186 -43.11 10.15 16.42
N ALA A 187 -41.97 10.85 16.47
CA ALA A 187 -41.38 11.27 17.72
C ALA A 187 -42.04 12.57 18.27
N PRO A 188 -41.85 12.89 19.56
CA PRO A 188 -41.28 12.04 20.62
C PRO A 188 -42.20 10.86 20.92
N ALA A 189 -41.63 9.66 21.07
CA ALA A 189 -42.37 8.43 21.36
C ALA A 189 -41.69 7.63 22.48
N THR A 190 -42.47 6.94 23.30
CA THR A 190 -41.95 6.02 24.32
C THR A 190 -41.61 4.65 23.71
N ALA A 191 -40.73 3.89 24.37
CA ALA A 191 -40.43 2.52 23.95
C ALA A 191 -41.71 1.64 23.90
N GLU A 192 -42.61 1.84 24.86
CA GLU A 192 -43.87 1.11 24.98
C GLU A 192 -44.81 1.40 23.80
N GLU A 193 -44.91 2.68 23.38
CA GLU A 193 -45.72 3.07 22.22
C GLU A 193 -45.20 2.43 20.92
N ILE A 194 -43.87 2.39 20.76
CA ILE A 194 -43.23 1.82 19.58
C ILE A 194 -43.37 0.29 19.57
N ALA A 195 -43.11 -0.37 20.71
CA ALA A 195 -43.26 -1.80 20.88
C ALA A 195 -44.70 -2.25 20.64
N TYR A 196 -45.68 -1.53 21.20
CA TYR A 196 -47.09 -1.76 20.96
C TYR A 196 -47.45 -1.62 19.48
N PHE A 197 -46.96 -0.56 18.81
CA PHE A 197 -47.26 -0.32 17.41
C PHE A 197 -46.73 -1.42 16.48
N PHE A 198 -45.49 -1.89 16.69
CA PHE A 198 -44.90 -2.93 15.85
C PHE A 198 -45.22 -4.36 16.32
N GLY A 199 -45.87 -4.53 17.48
CA GLY A 199 -46.13 -5.84 18.08
C GLY A 199 -44.83 -6.56 18.48
N LEU A 200 -43.84 -5.80 18.93
CA LEU A 200 -42.54 -6.27 19.39
C LEU A 200 -42.49 -6.33 20.93
N ASP A 201 -41.44 -6.94 21.46
CA ASP A 201 -41.18 -6.96 22.90
C ASP A 201 -40.67 -5.59 23.38
N ASP A 202 -41.23 -5.07 24.48
CA ASP A 202 -40.87 -3.75 25.02
C ASP A 202 -39.40 -3.70 25.47
N ALA A 203 -38.90 -4.76 26.11
CA ALA A 203 -37.52 -4.79 26.59
C ALA A 203 -36.53 -4.80 25.42
N GLU A 204 -36.86 -5.53 24.34
CA GLU A 204 -36.07 -5.50 23.10
C GLU A 204 -36.04 -4.11 22.46
N VAL A 205 -37.19 -3.45 22.29
CA VAL A 205 -37.25 -2.11 21.70
C VAL A 205 -36.52 -1.08 22.58
N ARG A 206 -36.69 -1.16 23.90
CA ARG A 206 -35.99 -0.27 24.84
C ARG A 206 -34.48 -0.46 24.79
N GLN A 207 -34.01 -1.71 24.76
CA GLN A 207 -32.58 -2.01 24.62
C GLN A 207 -32.01 -1.38 23.34
N VAL A 208 -32.67 -1.58 22.20
CA VAL A 208 -32.21 -1.02 20.92
C VAL A 208 -32.23 0.51 20.93
N LEU A 209 -33.27 1.14 21.47
CA LEU A 209 -33.33 2.60 21.58
C LEU A 209 -32.25 3.17 22.50
N ASP A 210 -31.93 2.47 23.59
CA ASP A 210 -30.84 2.84 24.49
C ASP A 210 -29.47 2.67 23.81
N ASP A 211 -29.27 1.60 23.03
CA ASP A 211 -28.06 1.40 22.22
C ASP A 211 -27.92 2.51 21.17
N LEU A 212 -29.00 2.84 20.44
CA LEU A 212 -29.04 3.95 19.47
C LEU A 212 -28.82 5.32 20.14
N SER A 213 -29.19 5.47 21.41
CA SER A 213 -28.93 6.66 22.21
C SER A 213 -27.46 6.74 22.62
N GLN A 214 -26.84 5.62 23.02
CA GLN A 214 -25.39 5.54 23.29
C GLN A 214 -24.57 5.81 22.03
N GLU A 215 -25.04 5.37 20.86
CA GLU A 215 -24.47 5.70 19.55
C GLU A 215 -24.71 7.16 19.11
N GLY A 216 -25.52 7.93 19.84
CA GLY A 216 -25.84 9.32 19.55
C GLY A 216 -26.79 9.54 18.35
N ARG A 217 -27.49 8.51 17.86
CA ARG A 217 -28.49 8.64 16.78
C ARG A 217 -29.83 9.15 17.31
N VAL A 218 -30.13 8.79 18.55
CA VAL A 218 -31.39 9.10 19.24
C VAL A 218 -31.07 9.93 20.49
N ALA A 219 -31.95 10.87 20.81
CA ALA A 219 -31.96 11.57 22.09
C ALA A 219 -33.05 10.95 22.97
N LYS A 220 -32.69 10.68 24.23
CA LYS A 220 -33.56 10.15 25.28
C LYS A 220 -33.80 11.23 26.33
N GLY A 221 -35.05 11.44 26.74
CA GLY A 221 -35.40 12.43 27.76
C GLY A 221 -36.90 12.62 27.97
N HIS A 222 -37.27 13.54 28.87
CA HIS A 222 -38.66 13.94 29.12
C HIS A 222 -38.99 15.19 28.28
N PHE A 223 -39.35 14.97 27.01
CA PHE A 223 -39.55 16.05 26.04
C PHE A 223 -40.91 16.74 26.16
N LEU A 224 -41.98 15.94 26.31
CA LEU A 224 -43.35 16.38 26.55
C LEU A 224 -43.88 15.76 27.86
N VAL A 225 -45.11 16.14 28.26
CA VAL A 225 -45.78 15.59 29.45
C VAL A 225 -46.03 14.09 29.29
N SER A 226 -45.19 13.27 29.92
CA SER A 226 -45.23 11.80 29.86
C SER A 226 -44.72 11.20 31.17
N GLU A 227 -45.27 10.04 31.58
CA GLU A 227 -44.78 9.27 32.74
C GLU A 227 -43.49 8.50 32.44
N HIS A 228 -43.20 8.24 31.17
CA HIS A 228 -42.03 7.50 30.71
C HIS A 228 -41.14 8.34 29.80
N GLU A 229 -39.85 8.01 29.80
CA GLU A 229 -38.85 8.63 28.92
C GLU A 229 -39.24 8.46 27.44
N GLN A 230 -39.06 9.53 26.69
CA GLN A 230 -39.36 9.59 25.28
C GLN A 230 -38.06 9.62 24.46
N TYR A 231 -38.19 9.20 23.21
CA TYR A 231 -37.10 9.11 22.25
C TYR A 231 -37.44 9.95 21.02
N MET A 232 -36.44 10.63 20.46
CA MET A 232 -36.51 11.30 19.15
C MET A 232 -35.15 11.25 18.47
N LEU A 233 -35.08 11.44 17.14
CA LEU A 233 -33.78 11.50 16.47
C LEU A 233 -32.95 12.66 17.03
N LYS A 234 -31.64 12.46 17.22
CA LYS A 234 -30.74 13.47 17.79
C LYS A 234 -30.74 14.77 16.98
N ARG A 235 -30.83 14.69 15.65
CA ARG A 235 -30.96 15.87 14.78
C ARG A 235 -32.25 16.66 15.04
N ASP A 236 -33.35 15.98 15.36
CA ASP A 236 -34.64 16.63 15.62
C ASP A 236 -34.65 17.30 16.99
N TYR A 237 -34.06 16.64 17.98
CA TYR A 237 -33.77 17.23 19.27
C TYR A 237 -32.99 18.55 19.15
N LEU A 238 -31.90 18.53 18.39
CA LEU A 238 -31.08 19.73 18.17
C LEU A 238 -31.89 20.84 17.49
N ARG A 239 -32.60 20.55 16.40
CA ARG A 239 -33.42 21.54 15.67
C ARG A 239 -34.53 22.15 16.53
N LEU A 240 -35.19 21.35 17.36
CA LEU A 240 -36.20 21.83 18.30
C LEU A 240 -35.56 22.70 19.39
N LYS A 241 -34.43 22.27 19.97
CA LYS A 241 -33.70 23.04 21.00
C LYS A 241 -33.14 24.36 20.48
N THR A 242 -32.78 24.43 19.20
CA THR A 242 -32.16 25.62 18.62
C THR A 242 -33.12 26.52 17.85
N ASN A 243 -34.30 26.02 17.49
CA ASN A 243 -35.19 26.64 16.50
C ASN A 243 -34.47 26.95 15.18
N ASP A 244 -33.44 26.15 14.83
CA ASP A 244 -32.64 26.29 13.62
C ASP A 244 -32.69 24.99 12.80
N LEU A 245 -33.23 25.08 11.59
CA LEU A 245 -33.34 23.97 10.64
C LEU A 245 -31.97 23.53 10.08
N LYS A 246 -30.92 24.33 10.27
CA LYS A 246 -29.53 24.03 9.88
C LYS A 246 -28.71 23.39 11.03
N ALA A 247 -29.38 22.91 12.08
CA ALA A 247 -28.73 22.11 13.11
C ALA A 247 -28.57 20.64 12.66
N TYR A 248 -27.35 20.12 12.80
CA TYR A 248 -26.96 18.74 12.48
C TYR A 248 -26.17 18.10 13.63
N ASP A 249 -26.21 16.77 13.71
CA ASP A 249 -25.36 16.01 14.64
C ASP A 249 -23.99 15.71 14.02
N HIS A 250 -22.99 15.46 14.86
CA HIS A 250 -21.62 15.16 14.43
C HIS A 250 -21.54 13.93 13.51
N ARG A 251 -22.39 12.91 13.70
CA ARG A 251 -22.35 11.68 12.91
C ARG A 251 -22.81 11.93 11.47
N THR A 252 -23.86 12.73 11.28
CA THR A 252 -24.32 13.14 9.94
C THR A 252 -23.23 13.90 9.18
N VAL A 253 -22.59 14.86 9.84
CA VAL A 253 -21.49 15.64 9.24
C VAL A 253 -20.32 14.75 8.88
N GLU A 254 -19.89 13.86 9.79
CA GLU A 254 -18.74 12.98 9.56
C GLU A 254 -19.02 11.99 8.42
N ARG A 255 -20.24 11.43 8.33
CA ARG A 255 -20.64 10.55 7.22
C ARG A 255 -20.55 11.26 5.88
N TYR A 256 -21.02 12.50 5.80
CA TYR A 256 -20.92 13.29 4.58
C TYR A 256 -19.46 13.62 4.23
N ARG A 257 -18.64 14.05 5.20
CA ARG A 257 -17.21 14.30 4.99
C ARG A 257 -16.50 13.06 4.46
N ARG A 258 -16.78 11.88 5.04
CA ARG A 258 -16.23 10.60 4.56
C ARG A 258 -16.61 10.32 3.11
N SER A 259 -17.85 10.57 2.71
CA SER A 259 -18.27 10.38 1.32
C SER A 259 -17.44 11.20 0.31
N LYS A 260 -16.94 12.37 0.74
CA LYS A 260 -16.03 13.21 -0.06
C LYS A 260 -14.60 12.65 -0.06
N LEU A 261 -14.10 12.28 1.12
CA LEU A 261 -12.73 11.79 1.30
C LEU A 261 -12.50 10.38 0.74
N GLU A 262 -13.54 9.55 0.63
CA GLU A 262 -13.46 8.17 0.13
C GLU A 262 -13.94 8.04 -1.32
N ARG A 263 -14.20 9.17 -1.99
CA ARG A 263 -14.63 9.20 -3.38
C ARG A 263 -13.59 8.56 -4.30
N VAL A 264 -14.07 7.76 -5.25
CA VAL A 264 -13.27 7.20 -6.35
C VAL A 264 -13.37 8.12 -7.58
N PHE A 265 -12.24 8.33 -8.23
CA PHE A 265 -12.03 9.22 -9.37
C PHE A 265 -11.61 8.38 -10.58
N PRO A 266 -11.95 8.83 -11.80
CA PRO A 266 -11.59 8.11 -13.02
C PRO A 266 -10.10 8.21 -13.37
N THR A 267 -9.42 9.30 -12.96
CA THR A 267 -8.01 9.55 -13.28
C THR A 267 -7.26 10.22 -12.14
N ILE A 268 -5.92 10.18 -12.19
CA ILE A 268 -5.03 10.85 -11.22
C ILE A 268 -5.24 12.38 -11.29
N GLU A 269 -5.49 12.94 -12.47
CA GLU A 269 -5.76 14.37 -12.65
C GLU A 269 -7.06 14.77 -11.95
N ALA A 270 -8.14 14.01 -12.14
CA ALA A 270 -9.42 14.30 -11.50
C ALA A 270 -9.32 14.24 -9.96
N LEU A 271 -8.48 13.33 -9.45
CA LEU A 271 -8.16 13.25 -8.02
C LEU A 271 -7.46 14.54 -7.54
N PHE A 272 -6.41 15.00 -8.24
CA PHE A 272 -5.71 16.25 -7.88
C PHE A 272 -6.56 17.51 -8.12
N ASP A 273 -7.48 17.50 -9.07
CA ASP A 273 -8.45 18.59 -9.23
C ASP A 273 -9.35 18.74 -8.01
N HIS A 274 -9.69 17.62 -7.36
CA HIS A 274 -10.44 17.62 -6.12
C HIS A 274 -9.57 17.97 -4.91
N PHE A 275 -8.54 17.17 -4.62
CA PHE A 275 -7.74 17.30 -3.39
C PHE A 275 -6.71 18.44 -3.43
N GLY A 276 -6.15 18.77 -4.60
CA GLY A 276 -5.03 19.70 -4.77
C GLY A 276 -3.67 19.12 -4.41
N ASP A 277 -3.60 18.34 -3.34
CA ASP A 277 -2.37 17.74 -2.86
C ASP A 277 -2.59 16.36 -2.19
N LEU A 278 -1.56 15.52 -2.21
CA LEU A 278 -1.58 14.18 -1.60
C LEU A 278 -0.28 13.85 -0.88
N GLY A 279 -0.35 12.95 0.09
CA GLY A 279 0.78 12.55 0.92
C GLY A 279 1.59 11.42 0.31
N MET A 280 0.90 10.35 -0.12
CA MET A 280 1.53 9.18 -0.72
C MET A 280 0.76 8.66 -1.95
N PRO A 281 1.44 7.97 -2.88
CA PRO A 281 0.78 7.32 -4.02
C PRO A 281 -0.24 6.26 -3.60
N LEU A 282 -0.05 5.64 -2.42
CA LEU A 282 -1.03 4.71 -1.84
C LEU A 282 -2.41 5.37 -1.65
N ASP A 283 -2.43 6.65 -1.28
CA ASP A 283 -3.68 7.39 -1.06
C ASP A 283 -4.45 7.57 -2.39
N ALA A 284 -3.72 7.71 -3.50
CA ALA A 284 -4.27 7.76 -4.84
C ALA A 284 -4.73 6.39 -5.33
N PHE A 285 -3.99 5.32 -5.01
CA PHE A 285 -4.37 3.94 -5.35
C PHE A 285 -5.76 3.55 -4.85
N TYR A 286 -6.15 4.02 -3.65
CA TYR A 286 -7.49 3.77 -3.12
C TYR A 286 -8.60 4.58 -3.80
N ARG A 287 -8.26 5.64 -4.51
CA ARG A 287 -9.20 6.66 -5.00
C ARG A 287 -9.18 6.83 -6.51
N VAL A 288 -8.37 6.09 -7.26
CA VAL A 288 -8.34 6.14 -8.72
C VAL A 288 -8.69 4.77 -9.27
N ASP A 289 -9.71 4.75 -10.13
CA ASP A 289 -10.08 3.52 -10.81
C ASP A 289 -8.94 3.07 -11.73
N GLY A 290 -8.58 1.78 -11.65
CA GLY A 290 -7.49 1.21 -12.43
C GLY A 290 -6.09 1.80 -12.20
N PHE A 291 -5.83 2.49 -11.07
CA PHE A 291 -4.55 3.18 -10.79
C PHE A 291 -3.32 2.37 -11.19
N GLN A 292 -2.43 2.99 -11.98
CA GLN A 292 -1.12 2.44 -12.34
C GLN A 292 0.00 3.30 -11.76
N LEU A 293 0.94 2.67 -11.05
CA LEU A 293 2.10 3.38 -10.51
C LEU A 293 2.98 3.99 -11.61
N LYS A 294 3.02 3.39 -12.81
CA LYS A 294 3.78 3.91 -13.95
C LYS A 294 3.30 5.27 -14.41
N ASP A 295 1.98 5.50 -14.41
CA ASP A 295 1.40 6.78 -14.84
C ASP A 295 1.77 7.88 -13.82
N TRP A 296 1.72 7.55 -12.52
CA TRP A 296 2.21 8.43 -11.47
C TRP A 296 3.70 8.77 -11.61
N GLU A 297 4.54 7.78 -11.90
CA GLU A 297 5.98 7.96 -12.14
C GLU A 297 6.25 8.80 -13.39
N GLU A 298 5.45 8.65 -14.45
CA GLU A 298 5.56 9.45 -15.65
C GLU A 298 5.22 10.92 -15.39
N MET A 299 4.15 11.20 -14.64
CA MET A 299 3.84 12.57 -14.21
C MET A 299 4.96 13.19 -13.35
N ARG A 300 5.62 12.39 -12.51
CA ARG A 300 6.80 12.82 -11.74
C ARG A 300 7.99 13.13 -12.65
N ARG A 301 8.21 12.29 -13.67
CA ARG A 301 9.31 12.40 -14.64
C ARG A 301 9.13 13.59 -15.59
N SER A 302 7.91 13.83 -16.07
CA SER A 302 7.58 14.96 -16.95
C SER A 302 7.64 16.32 -16.23
N GLY A 303 7.58 16.30 -14.89
CA GLY A 303 7.49 17.52 -14.06
C GLY A 303 6.06 18.00 -13.85
N ASP A 304 5.04 17.31 -14.37
CA ASP A 304 3.63 17.63 -14.14
C ASP A 304 3.23 17.43 -12.67
N LEU A 305 3.91 16.50 -11.97
CA LEU A 305 3.73 16.23 -10.55
C LEU A 305 4.99 16.55 -9.74
N LEU A 306 4.90 17.56 -8.90
CA LEU A 306 5.99 18.03 -8.04
C LEU A 306 5.90 17.38 -6.66
N LEU A 307 7.04 17.05 -6.07
CA LEU A 307 7.16 16.58 -4.69
C LEU A 307 8.03 17.58 -3.92
N GLY A 308 7.45 18.26 -2.95
CA GLY A 308 8.12 19.34 -2.24
C GLY A 308 7.48 19.59 -0.89
N ARG A 309 8.09 20.44 -0.07
CA ARG A 309 7.46 20.95 1.14
C ARG A 309 6.47 22.06 0.80
N PHE A 310 5.26 21.66 0.43
CA PHE A 310 4.11 22.57 0.26
C PHE A 310 3.38 22.74 1.60
N LEU A 311 2.15 23.29 1.61
CA LEU A 311 1.24 23.37 2.77
C LEU A 311 1.96 23.50 4.13
N ARG A 312 2.71 24.61 4.26
CA ARG A 312 3.53 24.97 5.43
C ARG A 312 4.56 23.90 5.83
N GLY A 313 5.31 23.41 4.88
CA GLY A 313 6.45 22.54 5.15
C GLY A 313 6.13 21.05 5.11
N ARG A 314 4.91 20.61 4.82
CA ARG A 314 4.58 19.18 4.69
C ARG A 314 5.06 18.68 3.33
N VAL A 315 5.70 17.52 3.30
CA VAL A 315 6.08 16.88 2.04
C VAL A 315 4.82 16.37 1.36
N ARG A 316 4.47 16.94 0.21
CA ARG A 316 3.26 16.62 -0.54
C ARG A 316 3.54 16.56 -2.03
N TYR A 317 2.75 15.75 -2.71
CA TYR A 317 2.63 15.75 -4.16
C TYR A 317 1.63 16.83 -4.57
N VAL A 318 2.01 17.69 -5.50
CA VAL A 318 1.18 18.79 -6.01
C VAL A 318 1.43 18.91 -7.51
N ARG A 319 0.39 19.13 -8.31
CA ARG A 319 0.59 19.33 -9.75
C ARG A 319 1.27 20.67 -10.02
N ALA A 320 2.10 20.72 -11.06
CA ALA A 320 2.84 21.92 -11.45
C ALA A 320 1.92 23.13 -11.70
N ARG A 321 0.69 22.90 -12.22
CA ARG A 321 -0.30 23.98 -12.43
C ARG A 321 -0.91 24.54 -11.14
N ASP A 322 -0.95 23.74 -10.08
CA ASP A 322 -1.56 24.10 -8.79
C ASP A 322 -0.51 24.71 -7.82
N ALA A 323 0.77 24.32 -7.98
CA ALA A 323 1.88 24.80 -7.15
C ALA A 323 2.02 26.34 -7.05
N PRO A 324 1.80 27.15 -8.12
CA PRO A 324 1.92 28.61 -8.06
C PRO A 324 1.05 29.27 -6.99
N ALA A 325 -0.17 28.76 -6.76
CA ALA A 325 -1.06 29.27 -5.71
C ALA A 325 -0.43 29.12 -4.32
N TYR A 326 0.13 27.95 -4.03
CA TYR A 326 0.82 27.68 -2.76
C TYR A 326 2.07 28.56 -2.62
N VAL A 327 2.85 28.72 -3.69
CA VAL A 327 4.03 29.59 -3.66
C VAL A 327 3.65 31.04 -3.36
N ALA A 328 2.63 31.57 -4.04
CA ALA A 328 2.15 32.93 -3.81
C ALA A 328 1.58 33.15 -2.40
N ALA A 329 0.93 32.14 -1.80
CA ALA A 329 0.37 32.24 -0.46
C ALA A 329 1.42 32.12 0.67
N TYR A 330 2.40 31.23 0.53
CA TYR A 330 3.27 30.83 1.64
C TYR A 330 4.72 31.34 1.56
N ARG A 331 5.24 31.66 0.38
CA ARG A 331 6.64 32.10 0.24
C ARG A 331 6.82 33.46 0.92
N ASN A 332 7.64 33.51 1.97
CA ASN A 332 7.84 34.73 2.76
C ASN A 332 9.31 34.96 3.14
N GLY A 333 9.63 36.23 3.38
CA GLY A 333 10.96 36.67 3.83
C GLY A 333 12.05 36.66 2.73
N PRO A 334 13.10 37.49 2.89
CA PRO A 334 14.24 37.47 1.98
C PRO A 334 15.13 36.25 2.21
N LEU A 335 15.70 35.69 1.14
CA LEU A 335 16.71 34.64 1.22
C LEU A 335 18.02 35.16 1.83
N ARG A 336 18.66 34.36 2.69
CA ARG A 336 19.99 34.70 3.22
C ARG A 336 21.05 34.56 2.13
N PRO A 337 22.22 35.21 2.24
CA PRO A 337 23.31 35.05 1.27
C PRO A 337 23.75 33.60 1.05
N LEU A 338 23.73 32.76 2.10
CA LEU A 338 23.99 31.33 1.96
C LEU A 338 22.89 30.61 1.16
N ASP A 339 21.63 30.96 1.37
CA ASP A 339 20.48 30.34 0.69
C ASP A 339 20.52 30.65 -0.81
N LEU A 340 20.89 31.87 -1.19
CA LEU A 340 21.12 32.24 -2.58
C LEU A 340 22.24 31.40 -3.21
N ARG A 341 23.41 31.29 -2.55
CA ARG A 341 24.52 30.47 -3.05
C ARG A 341 24.12 29.00 -3.21
N VAL A 342 23.41 28.43 -2.24
CA VAL A 342 22.93 27.04 -2.32
C VAL A 342 21.94 26.87 -3.46
N LEU A 343 21.00 27.80 -3.62
CA LEU A 343 20.03 27.79 -4.71
C LEU A 343 20.69 27.93 -6.08
N ASP A 344 21.69 28.81 -6.22
CA ASP A 344 22.43 29.00 -7.47
C ASP A 344 23.25 27.76 -7.85
N VAL A 345 23.83 27.07 -6.85
CA VAL A 345 24.51 25.78 -7.06
C VAL A 345 23.52 24.73 -7.56
N ILE A 346 22.35 24.60 -6.91
CA ILE A 346 21.31 23.67 -7.36
C ILE A 346 20.85 24.02 -8.79
N ARG A 347 20.62 25.31 -9.08
CA ARG A 347 20.17 25.80 -10.38
C ARG A 347 21.22 25.61 -11.49
N SER A 348 22.50 25.48 -11.15
CA SER A 348 23.57 25.25 -12.12
C SER A 348 23.59 23.83 -12.70
N CYS A 349 22.78 22.92 -12.14
CA CYS A 349 22.67 21.53 -12.57
C CYS A 349 21.22 21.18 -12.91
N ASP A 350 20.90 21.00 -14.19
CA ASP A 350 19.55 20.63 -14.65
C ASP A 350 19.11 19.26 -14.15
N GLU A 351 20.05 18.35 -13.87
CA GLU A 351 19.77 17.04 -13.25
C GLU A 351 19.56 17.11 -11.73
N GLY A 352 19.66 18.30 -11.13
CA GLY A 352 19.56 18.51 -9.70
C GLY A 352 20.81 18.10 -8.94
N MET A 353 20.82 18.37 -7.63
CA MET A 353 21.96 18.04 -6.76
C MET A 353 21.53 17.47 -5.42
N SER A 354 22.29 16.50 -4.94
CA SER A 354 22.14 15.90 -3.62
C SER A 354 22.83 16.73 -2.53
N LEU A 355 22.46 16.52 -1.26
CA LEU A 355 23.14 17.22 -0.16
C LEU A 355 24.66 16.94 -0.14
N ARG A 356 25.08 15.72 -0.48
CA ARG A 356 26.51 15.37 -0.59
C ARG A 356 27.22 16.07 -1.73
N GLN A 357 26.52 16.38 -2.82
CA GLN A 357 27.08 17.10 -3.96
C GLN A 357 27.12 18.62 -3.72
N ILE A 358 26.16 19.18 -2.99
CA ILE A 358 26.07 20.63 -2.71
C ILE A 358 27.17 21.07 -1.73
N VAL A 359 27.43 20.28 -0.67
CA VAL A 359 28.35 20.68 0.42
C VAL A 359 29.77 21.03 -0.07
N PRO A 360 30.44 20.19 -0.90
CA PRO A 360 31.78 20.50 -1.40
C PRO A 360 31.85 21.76 -2.28
N VAL A 361 30.78 22.04 -3.03
CA VAL A 361 30.72 23.16 -3.98
C VAL A 361 30.48 24.49 -3.26
N VAL A 362 29.60 24.50 -2.25
CA VAL A 362 29.27 25.70 -1.48
C VAL A 362 30.41 26.08 -0.52
N GLY A 363 31.21 25.11 -0.07
CA GLY A 363 32.35 25.34 0.82
C GLY A 363 31.95 25.75 2.24
N ALA A 364 30.75 25.36 2.70
CA ALA A 364 30.23 25.59 4.04
C ALA A 364 30.08 24.28 4.83
N SER A 365 29.81 24.35 6.14
CA SER A 365 29.60 23.14 6.94
C SER A 365 28.32 22.39 6.49
N LYS A 366 28.29 21.08 6.72
CA LYS A 366 27.17 20.23 6.31
C LYS A 366 25.86 20.66 6.99
N GLU A 367 25.93 21.05 8.25
CA GLU A 367 24.80 21.48 9.06
C GLU A 367 24.20 22.79 8.54
N GLU A 368 25.03 23.77 8.18
CA GLU A 368 24.58 25.05 7.61
C GLU A 368 23.91 24.86 6.24
N VAL A 369 24.50 24.03 5.36
CA VAL A 369 23.91 23.71 4.05
C VAL A 369 22.60 22.95 4.23
N LYS A 370 22.52 22.01 5.16
CA LYS A 370 21.27 21.28 5.46
C LYS A 370 20.16 22.23 5.92
N GLU A 371 20.48 23.18 6.81
CA GLU A 371 19.54 24.20 7.28
C GLU A 371 19.09 25.13 6.14
N SER A 372 20.00 25.45 5.22
CA SER A 372 19.73 26.21 3.99
C SER A 372 18.79 25.47 3.04
N VAL A 373 19.06 24.21 2.76
CA VAL A 373 18.18 23.35 1.96
C VAL A 373 16.80 23.23 2.61
N ASP A 374 16.70 23.06 3.93
CA ASP A 374 15.41 22.99 4.62
C ASP A 374 14.61 24.30 4.52
N ARG A 375 15.26 25.47 4.62
CA ARG A 375 14.60 26.77 4.37
C ARG A 375 14.17 26.94 2.93
N LEU A 376 14.99 26.54 1.96
CA LEU A 376 14.65 26.61 0.54
C LEU A 376 13.47 25.69 0.21
N ASP A 377 13.45 24.47 0.74
CA ASP A 377 12.36 23.49 0.56
C ASP A 377 11.06 24.02 1.19
N ARG A 378 11.10 24.48 2.45
CA ARG A 378 9.91 25.05 3.13
C ARG A 378 9.33 26.29 2.46
N ASN A 379 10.15 27.06 1.76
CA ASN A 379 9.73 28.23 0.96
C ASN A 379 9.50 27.90 -0.53
N MET A 380 9.49 26.61 -0.86
CA MET A 380 9.19 26.07 -2.19
C MET A 380 10.10 26.64 -3.29
N TYR A 381 11.36 26.98 -2.97
CA TYR A 381 12.39 27.34 -3.96
C TYR A 381 13.02 26.12 -4.61
N ILE A 382 12.86 24.95 -3.99
CA ILE A 382 13.34 23.68 -4.50
C ILE A 382 12.27 22.61 -4.38
N VAL A 383 12.34 21.61 -5.25
CA VAL A 383 11.51 20.40 -5.23
C VAL A 383 12.41 19.16 -5.32
N ARG A 384 11.86 18.00 -4.98
CA ARG A 384 12.57 16.71 -5.08
C ARG A 384 12.42 16.18 -6.50
N ARG A 385 13.56 15.92 -7.14
CA ARG A 385 13.62 15.22 -8.43
C ARG A 385 13.11 13.80 -8.28
N PHE A 386 12.43 13.32 -9.33
CA PHE A 386 12.16 11.91 -9.46
C PHE A 386 13.45 11.10 -9.62
N GLU A 387 13.70 10.19 -8.70
CA GLU A 387 14.74 9.18 -8.81
C GLU A 387 14.09 7.81 -8.94
N GLU A 388 14.59 6.94 -9.82
CA GLU A 388 14.16 5.54 -9.85
C GLU A 388 14.46 4.79 -8.54
N ARG A 389 15.23 5.42 -7.64
CA ARG A 389 15.61 4.95 -6.31
C ARG A 389 14.84 5.62 -5.16
N GLU A 390 13.81 6.43 -5.38
CA GLU A 390 13.10 7.17 -4.31
C GLU A 390 12.69 6.29 -3.10
N GLU A 391 12.33 5.02 -3.32
CA GLU A 391 11.91 4.09 -2.25
C GLU A 391 13.05 3.60 -1.33
N TRP A 392 14.30 3.70 -1.77
CA TRP A 392 15.48 3.13 -1.09
C TRP A 392 16.64 4.11 -0.93
N SER A 393 16.57 5.27 -1.59
CA SER A 393 17.56 6.32 -1.48
C SER A 393 17.32 7.08 -0.19
N SER A 394 18.26 7.01 0.74
CA SER A 394 18.31 7.90 1.91
C SER A 394 18.63 9.35 1.53
N GLU A 395 18.90 9.62 0.25
CA GLU A 395 19.39 10.90 -0.24
C GLU A 395 18.44 11.47 -1.30
N ASN A 396 17.91 12.65 -0.99
CA ASN A 396 17.10 13.43 -1.93
C ASN A 396 18.02 14.17 -2.91
N VAL A 397 17.57 14.24 -4.17
CA VAL A 397 18.13 15.13 -5.19
C VAL A 397 17.16 16.29 -5.37
N TYR A 398 17.69 17.51 -5.27
CA TYR A 398 16.89 18.73 -5.29
C TYR A 398 17.03 19.43 -6.64
N LEU A 399 15.91 19.93 -7.16
CA LEU A 399 15.82 20.81 -8.33
C LEU A 399 15.37 22.20 -7.89
N ALA A 400 15.91 23.24 -8.51
CA ALA A 400 15.39 24.59 -8.34
C ALA A 400 13.98 24.68 -8.95
N TYR A 401 13.08 25.37 -8.27
CA TYR A 401 11.70 25.57 -8.73
C TYR A 401 11.36 27.06 -8.82
N ASP A 402 11.35 27.55 -10.05
CA ASP A 402 10.96 28.91 -10.40
C ASP A 402 9.48 28.94 -10.80
N ALA A 403 8.61 29.02 -9.79
CA ALA A 403 7.17 29.01 -9.98
C ALA A 403 6.69 30.19 -10.85
N PRO A 404 5.81 29.96 -11.84
CA PRO A 404 5.19 31.05 -12.60
C PRO A 404 4.33 31.94 -11.68
N PRO A 405 4.05 33.20 -12.08
CA PRO A 405 3.17 34.07 -11.33
C PRO A 405 1.76 33.46 -11.27
N TYR A 406 1.13 33.53 -10.10
CA TYR A 406 -0.24 33.07 -9.92
C TYR A 406 -1.22 34.19 -10.28
N GLU A 407 -2.19 33.90 -11.16
CA GLU A 407 -3.26 34.82 -11.53
C GLU A 407 -4.49 34.60 -10.63
N GLY A 408 -4.84 35.60 -9.81
CA GLY A 408 -5.98 35.56 -8.90
C GLY A 408 -5.58 35.65 -7.42
N ASP A 409 -6.54 35.38 -6.53
CA ASP A 409 -6.30 35.36 -5.07
C ASP A 409 -5.90 33.94 -4.63
N PRO A 410 -4.64 33.72 -4.20
CA PRO A 410 -4.16 32.39 -3.81
C PRO A 410 -4.80 31.90 -2.51
N PHE A 411 -5.16 32.82 -1.59
CA PHE A 411 -5.81 32.47 -0.32
C PHE A 411 -7.22 31.95 -0.59
N ARG A 412 -7.95 32.63 -1.48
CA ARG A 412 -9.27 32.16 -1.95
C ARG A 412 -9.20 30.76 -2.53
N ALA A 413 -8.30 30.51 -3.49
CA ALA A 413 -8.22 29.22 -4.15
C ALA A 413 -7.89 28.06 -3.20
N ILE A 414 -6.98 28.28 -2.24
CA ILE A 414 -6.59 27.25 -1.26
C ILE A 414 -7.73 26.97 -0.28
N VAL A 415 -8.39 28.01 0.26
CA VAL A 415 -9.51 27.86 1.20
C VAL A 415 -10.73 27.24 0.51
N GLU A 416 -11.07 27.69 -0.70
CA GLU A 416 -12.16 27.14 -1.50
C GLU A 416 -11.96 25.64 -1.75
N ARG A 417 -10.76 25.25 -2.20
CA ARG A 417 -10.43 23.83 -2.41
C ARG A 417 -10.47 23.03 -1.11
N PHE A 418 -9.88 23.55 -0.03
CA PHE A 418 -9.90 22.88 1.27
C PHE A 418 -11.33 22.63 1.76
N LEU A 419 -12.21 23.63 1.64
CA LEU A 419 -13.61 23.53 2.03
C LEU A 419 -14.38 22.54 1.13
N ARG A 420 -14.11 22.56 -0.18
CA ARG A 420 -14.68 21.59 -1.14
C ARG A 420 -14.27 20.16 -0.85
N VAL A 421 -13.12 19.91 -0.23
CA VAL A 421 -12.67 18.55 0.10
C VAL A 421 -13.14 18.13 1.49
N HIS A 422 -12.90 18.98 2.50
CA HIS A 422 -13.03 18.60 3.90
C HIS A 422 -14.33 19.08 4.56
N GLY A 423 -15.05 20.02 3.95
CA GLY A 423 -16.28 20.60 4.49
C GLY A 423 -17.42 19.59 4.63
N PRO A 424 -18.31 19.72 5.64
CA PRO A 424 -18.39 20.83 6.60
C PRO A 424 -17.26 20.89 7.62
N VAL A 425 -16.70 22.08 7.85
CA VAL A 425 -15.61 22.31 8.83
C VAL A 425 -15.75 23.67 9.50
N SER A 426 -15.27 23.80 10.73
CA SER A 426 -15.21 25.10 11.40
C SER A 426 -14.07 25.96 10.87
N ILE A 427 -14.18 27.27 11.08
CA ILE A 427 -13.15 28.23 10.68
C ILE A 427 -11.79 27.92 11.32
N TYR A 428 -11.79 27.34 12.53
CA TYR A 428 -10.57 26.91 13.23
C TYR A 428 -9.91 25.72 12.55
N THR A 429 -10.68 24.77 12.00
CA THR A 429 -10.12 23.66 11.22
C THR A 429 -9.46 24.17 9.94
N ILE A 430 -10.10 25.11 9.22
CA ILE A 430 -9.53 25.73 8.01
C ILE A 430 -8.24 26.47 8.38
N THR A 431 -8.28 27.29 9.43
CA THR A 431 -7.12 28.02 9.97
C THR A 431 -6.00 27.06 10.38
N THR A 432 -6.32 25.93 11.01
CA THR A 432 -5.29 24.96 11.44
C THR A 432 -4.69 24.19 10.26
N ALA A 433 -5.48 23.86 9.24
CA ALA A 433 -4.99 23.15 8.07
C ALA A 433 -4.19 24.06 7.12
N THR A 434 -4.72 25.25 6.83
CA THR A 434 -4.10 26.22 5.90
C THR A 434 -3.05 27.09 6.60
N GLN A 435 -3.15 27.29 7.92
CA GLN A 435 -2.28 28.15 8.73
C GLN A 435 -2.31 29.62 8.30
N PHE A 436 -3.37 30.03 7.61
CA PHE A 436 -3.67 31.44 7.35
C PHE A 436 -4.21 32.10 8.61
N PRO A 437 -3.99 33.41 8.81
CA PRO A 437 -4.61 34.16 9.89
C PRO A 437 -6.13 34.05 9.86
N LEU A 438 -6.76 33.94 11.04
CA LEU A 438 -8.22 33.80 11.18
C LEU A 438 -8.99 34.90 10.41
N ALA A 439 -8.54 36.16 10.52
CA ALA A 439 -9.16 37.29 9.83
C ALA A 439 -9.11 37.17 8.30
N GLN A 440 -8.06 36.56 7.77
CA GLN A 440 -7.90 36.32 6.33
C GLN A 440 -8.82 35.19 5.86
N VAL A 441 -8.93 34.11 6.63
CA VAL A 441 -9.87 33.01 6.33
C VAL A 441 -11.31 33.52 6.36
N ALA A 442 -11.69 34.33 7.36
CA ALA A 442 -13.01 34.93 7.46
C ALA A 442 -13.34 35.79 6.22
N ALA A 443 -12.42 36.70 5.85
CA ALA A 443 -12.60 37.54 4.67
C ALA A 443 -12.75 36.73 3.37
N VAL A 444 -12.06 35.58 3.25
CA VAL A 444 -12.23 34.69 2.10
C VAL A 444 -13.60 34.01 2.13
N LEU A 445 -14.03 33.47 3.27
CA LEU A 445 -15.33 32.82 3.42
C LEU A 445 -16.49 33.77 3.05
N ASP A 446 -16.39 35.05 3.40
CA ASP A 446 -17.38 36.08 3.05
C ASP A 446 -17.53 36.30 1.53
N THR A 447 -16.54 35.89 0.73
CA THR A 447 -16.57 36.00 -0.74
C THR A 447 -17.02 34.73 -1.45
N LEU A 448 -17.14 33.61 -0.74
CA LEU A 448 -17.53 32.31 -1.28
C LEU A 448 -19.05 32.09 -1.10
N ASP A 449 -19.65 31.29 -1.98
CA ASP A 449 -21.08 30.89 -1.87
C ASP A 449 -21.23 29.74 -0.86
N VAL A 450 -20.98 30.07 0.41
CA VAL A 450 -21.00 29.13 1.54
C VAL A 450 -22.17 29.37 2.47
N GLU A 451 -22.63 28.30 3.10
CA GLU A 451 -23.68 28.30 4.11
C GLU A 451 -23.08 27.88 5.47
N THR A 452 -23.57 28.50 6.54
CA THR A 452 -23.21 28.13 7.92
C THR A 452 -24.23 27.16 8.48
N ILE A 453 -23.75 26.04 9.04
CA ILE A 453 -24.54 25.06 9.78
C ILE A 453 -24.10 25.01 11.25
N SER A 454 -25.02 24.63 12.13
CA SER A 454 -24.73 24.43 13.55
C SER A 454 -24.59 22.93 13.84
N VAL A 455 -23.47 22.52 14.44
CA VAL A 455 -23.17 21.11 14.67
C VAL A 455 -23.05 20.81 16.16
N GLY A 456 -23.76 19.76 16.60
CA GLY A 456 -23.73 19.28 17.98
C GLY A 456 -24.45 20.20 18.98
N GLU A 457 -24.37 19.86 20.26
CA GLU A 457 -25.02 20.63 21.34
C GLU A 457 -24.30 21.93 21.67
N SER A 458 -22.98 21.96 21.48
CA SER A 458 -22.13 23.14 21.62
C SER A 458 -22.38 24.20 20.53
N ARG A 459 -23.21 23.88 19.53
CA ARG A 459 -23.52 24.73 18.37
C ARG A 459 -22.26 25.19 17.64
N GLU A 460 -21.35 24.27 17.35
CA GLU A 460 -20.16 24.60 16.57
C GLU A 460 -20.58 25.06 15.17
N GLU A 461 -20.18 26.27 14.79
CA GLU A 461 -20.43 26.80 13.45
C GLU A 461 -19.46 26.16 12.45
N MET A 462 -20.02 25.47 11.47
CA MET A 462 -19.28 24.87 10.36
C MET A 462 -19.76 25.42 9.03
N TYR A 463 -18.84 25.51 8.08
CA TYR A 463 -19.07 26.05 6.75
C TYR A 463 -19.08 24.91 5.73
N LEU A 464 -19.95 24.99 4.73
CA LEU A 464 -19.96 24.17 3.53
C LEU A 464 -20.50 24.97 2.34
N PHE A 465 -20.33 24.49 1.11
CA PHE A 465 -20.92 25.18 -0.03
C PHE A 465 -22.44 24.95 -0.11
N LYS A 466 -23.14 25.94 -0.66
CA LYS A 466 -24.60 25.91 -0.75
C LYS A 466 -25.14 24.76 -1.61
N ASP A 467 -24.43 24.39 -2.67
CA ASP A 467 -24.77 23.26 -3.55
C ASP A 467 -24.58 21.88 -2.87
N GLU A 468 -23.94 21.84 -1.71
CA GLU A 468 -23.71 20.61 -0.93
C GLU A 468 -24.77 20.36 0.15
N MET A 469 -25.68 21.32 0.37
CA MET A 469 -26.67 21.25 1.46
C MET A 469 -27.61 20.05 1.34
N ASP A 470 -28.03 19.70 0.12
CA ASP A 470 -28.92 18.57 -0.09
C ASP A 470 -28.18 17.23 0.08
N ALA A 471 -26.94 17.14 -0.41
CA ALA A 471 -26.11 15.94 -0.22
C ALA A 471 -25.76 15.68 1.27
N LEU A 472 -25.58 16.74 2.06
CA LEU A 472 -25.43 16.64 3.52
C LEU A 472 -26.71 16.09 4.20
N ARG A 473 -27.91 16.45 3.71
CA ARG A 473 -29.19 15.96 4.26
C ARG A 473 -29.41 14.49 3.96
N ASP A 474 -29.10 14.08 2.74
CA ASP A 474 -29.27 12.70 2.28
C ASP A 474 -28.22 11.76 2.89
N ALA A 475 -27.05 12.31 3.27
CA ALA A 475 -25.95 11.64 3.97
C ALA A 475 -25.70 10.21 3.44
N PRO A 476 -25.14 10.06 2.23
CA PRO A 476 -24.99 8.76 1.57
C PRO A 476 -24.24 7.75 2.45
N SER A 477 -24.60 6.47 2.37
CA SER A 477 -23.83 5.39 3.01
C SER A 477 -22.43 5.36 2.40
N PRO A 478 -21.37 5.67 3.17
CA PRO A 478 -20.02 5.47 2.69
C PRO A 478 -19.79 3.97 2.48
N SER A 479 -18.80 3.63 1.65
CA SER A 479 -18.43 2.23 1.39
C SER A 479 -18.06 1.54 2.70
N THR A 480 -18.74 0.44 3.00
CA THR A 480 -18.48 -0.44 4.14
C THR A 480 -17.29 -1.33 3.79
N GLY A 481 -16.08 -0.88 4.10
CA GLY A 481 -14.87 -1.66 3.84
C GLY A 481 -13.70 -1.21 4.68
N MET A 482 -12.95 -2.18 5.19
CA MET A 482 -11.74 -1.93 5.96
C MET A 482 -10.58 -1.58 5.01
N ARG A 483 -9.74 -0.63 5.39
CA ARG A 483 -8.59 -0.20 4.59
C ARG A 483 -7.35 0.02 5.44
N VAL A 484 -6.20 -0.42 4.94
CA VAL A 484 -4.88 -0.09 5.50
C VAL A 484 -4.37 1.17 4.80
N VAL A 485 -4.44 2.31 5.47
CA VAL A 485 -4.15 3.63 4.88
C VAL A 485 -2.85 4.21 5.42
N SER A 486 -2.36 5.26 4.80
CA SER A 486 -1.19 5.96 5.30
C SER A 486 -1.52 6.98 6.39
N LEU A 487 -0.53 7.37 7.20
CA LEU A 487 -0.65 8.50 8.14
C LEU A 487 -0.92 9.85 7.44
N TYR A 488 -0.67 9.92 6.13
CA TYR A 488 -0.90 11.11 5.32
C TYR A 488 -2.24 11.11 4.59
N ASP A 489 -3.00 10.01 4.72
CA ASP A 489 -4.29 9.86 4.06
C ASP A 489 -5.26 10.95 4.61
N PRO A 490 -6.01 11.64 3.72
CA PRO A 490 -6.98 12.63 4.14
C PRO A 490 -8.03 12.13 5.15
N SER A 491 -8.40 10.85 5.11
CA SER A 491 -9.44 10.26 5.99
C SER A 491 -8.97 10.04 7.42
N VAL A 492 -7.65 10.01 7.69
CA VAL A 492 -7.11 9.80 9.04
C VAL A 492 -6.65 11.07 9.73
N GLN A 493 -6.64 12.21 9.04
CA GLN A 493 -6.14 13.47 9.62
C GLN A 493 -6.96 13.91 10.85
N SER A 494 -8.26 13.63 10.88
CA SER A 494 -9.13 13.86 12.05
C SER A 494 -8.89 12.89 13.20
N LEU A 495 -8.31 11.71 12.92
CA LEU A 495 -8.07 10.63 13.88
C LEU A 495 -6.66 10.68 14.49
N TRP A 496 -5.85 11.70 14.17
CA TRP A 496 -4.47 11.80 14.61
C TRP A 496 -4.30 11.65 16.13
N ALA A 497 -5.18 12.27 16.93
CA ALA A 497 -5.12 12.17 18.38
C ALA A 497 -5.33 10.73 18.87
N SER A 498 -6.29 9.99 18.29
CA SER A 498 -6.55 8.59 18.62
C SER A 498 -5.39 7.69 18.20
N ILE A 499 -4.84 7.92 17.01
CA ILE A 499 -3.67 7.20 16.49
C ILE A 499 -2.46 7.42 17.40
N ALA A 500 -2.15 8.68 17.72
CA ALA A 500 -1.03 9.03 18.59
C ALA A 500 -1.20 8.50 20.02
N ALA A 501 -2.42 8.45 20.54
CA ALA A 501 -2.70 7.89 21.87
C ALA A 501 -2.42 6.38 21.94
N ARG A 502 -2.73 5.63 20.87
CA ARG A 502 -2.55 4.17 20.84
C ARG A 502 -1.15 3.73 20.40
N TYR A 503 -0.60 4.38 19.38
CA TYR A 503 0.64 3.94 18.74
C TYR A 503 1.83 4.86 18.99
N GLY A 504 1.62 6.05 19.58
CA GLY A 504 2.67 7.04 19.81
C GLY A 504 3.25 7.57 18.50
N ASP A 505 4.58 7.73 18.47
CA ASP A 505 5.33 8.19 17.29
C ASP A 505 5.80 7.04 16.38
N ARG A 506 5.26 5.82 16.57
CA ARG A 506 5.60 4.67 15.74
C ARG A 506 5.12 4.87 14.30
N TRP A 507 5.89 4.37 13.34
CA TRP A 507 5.53 4.44 11.93
C TRP A 507 4.55 3.31 11.56
N ILE A 508 3.28 3.53 11.88
CA ILE A 508 2.20 2.57 11.62
C ILE A 508 1.33 2.99 10.44
N PHE A 509 0.76 2.01 9.75
CA PHE A 509 -0.31 2.22 8.78
C PHE A 509 -1.64 1.96 9.49
N PRO A 510 -2.48 3.00 9.73
CA PRO A 510 -3.77 2.83 10.38
C PRO A 510 -4.69 1.90 9.59
N ILE A 511 -5.44 1.07 10.31
CA ILE A 511 -6.52 0.26 9.75
C ILE A 511 -7.82 0.95 10.11
N ILE A 512 -8.55 1.40 9.09
CA ILE A 512 -9.79 2.14 9.24
C ILE A 512 -10.95 1.27 8.75
N ALA A 513 -11.99 1.16 9.58
CA ALA A 513 -13.28 0.61 9.19
C ALA A 513 -14.36 1.63 9.56
N ASP A 514 -15.19 1.99 8.59
CA ASP A 514 -16.27 2.96 8.77
C ASP A 514 -15.85 4.29 9.43
N GLY A 515 -14.66 4.79 9.07
CA GLY A 515 -14.14 6.06 9.58
C GLY A 515 -13.66 5.99 11.03
N ARG A 516 -13.62 4.80 11.62
CA ARG A 516 -13.04 4.53 12.92
C ARG A 516 -11.69 3.85 12.75
N LEU A 517 -10.76 4.20 13.64
CA LEU A 517 -9.54 3.43 13.82
C LEU A 517 -9.92 2.10 14.45
N VAL A 518 -9.58 0.99 13.82
CA VAL A 518 -9.85 -0.37 14.34
C VAL A 518 -8.57 -1.18 14.54
N GLY A 519 -7.42 -0.63 14.15
CA GLY A 519 -6.12 -1.28 14.30
C GLY A 519 -4.99 -0.53 13.59
N GLY A 520 -3.84 -1.18 13.51
CA GLY A 520 -2.63 -0.63 12.92
C GLY A 520 -1.69 -1.73 12.45
N ALA A 521 -1.01 -1.48 11.34
CA ALA A 521 0.02 -2.37 10.79
C ALA A 521 1.37 -1.65 10.75
N GLU A 522 2.36 -2.14 11.50
CA GLU A 522 3.74 -1.65 11.38
C GLU A 522 4.41 -2.32 10.20
N LYS A 523 4.75 -1.55 9.16
CA LYS A 523 5.19 -2.10 7.87
C LYS A 523 6.62 -1.69 7.50
N TRP A 524 7.38 -2.66 7.01
CA TRP A 524 8.75 -2.51 6.51
C TRP A 524 8.90 -3.09 5.10
N ASN A 525 9.63 -2.38 4.24
CA ASN A 525 10.07 -2.91 2.96
C ASN A 525 11.31 -3.75 3.18
N MET A 526 11.22 -5.07 2.97
CA MET A 526 12.35 -5.99 3.07
C MET A 526 12.82 -6.42 1.68
N SER A 527 13.89 -7.21 1.62
CA SER A 527 14.31 -7.84 0.36
C SER A 527 13.26 -8.79 -0.18
N GLY A 528 12.55 -8.38 -1.23
CA GLY A 528 11.63 -9.27 -1.93
C GLY A 528 10.30 -9.55 -1.23
N CYS A 529 10.03 -8.93 -0.07
CA CYS A 529 8.74 -9.02 0.59
C CYS A 529 8.40 -7.76 1.40
N ILE A 530 7.12 -7.61 1.72
CA ILE A 530 6.64 -6.66 2.71
C ILE A 530 6.57 -7.38 4.06
N GLU A 531 7.27 -6.85 5.06
CA GLU A 531 7.13 -7.30 6.44
C GLU A 531 6.09 -6.44 7.15
N ILE A 532 5.05 -7.08 7.67
CA ILE A 532 4.22 -6.52 8.73
C ILE A 532 4.80 -7.01 10.04
N ARG A 533 5.51 -6.10 10.72
CA ARG A 533 6.20 -6.38 11.97
C ARG A 533 5.19 -6.71 13.07
N GLU A 534 4.13 -5.91 13.14
CA GLU A 534 3.05 -5.98 14.12
C GLU A 534 1.74 -5.70 13.39
N LEU A 535 0.75 -6.58 13.58
CA LEU A 535 -0.63 -6.36 13.17
C LEU A 535 -1.50 -6.35 14.43
N ASP A 536 -1.93 -5.15 14.82
CA ASP A 536 -2.76 -4.90 16.00
C ASP A 536 -4.19 -4.53 15.57
N LEU A 537 -5.20 -5.05 16.29
CA LEU A 537 -6.63 -4.80 16.07
C LEU A 537 -7.32 -4.61 17.41
N GLU A 538 -8.40 -3.81 17.46
CA GLU A 538 -9.22 -3.62 18.67
C GLU A 538 -9.94 -4.89 19.09
N ASP A 539 -10.34 -5.71 18.12
CA ASP A 539 -11.04 -6.96 18.33
C ASP A 539 -10.46 -8.03 17.37
N PRO A 540 -9.99 -9.18 17.89
CA PRO A 540 -9.54 -10.30 17.07
C PRO A 540 -10.56 -10.76 16.02
N ALA A 541 -11.86 -10.58 16.25
CA ALA A 541 -12.91 -10.94 15.30
C ALA A 541 -12.85 -10.15 13.98
N LEU A 542 -12.15 -9.01 13.97
CA LEU A 542 -11.94 -8.17 12.78
C LEU A 542 -10.84 -8.70 11.86
N LEU A 543 -10.09 -9.72 12.29
CA LEU A 543 -8.95 -10.26 11.55
C LEU A 543 -9.27 -10.64 10.08
N PRO A 544 -10.37 -11.35 9.75
CA PRO A 544 -10.67 -11.69 8.36
C PRO A 544 -10.73 -10.45 7.45
N GLN A 545 -11.46 -9.41 7.88
CA GLN A 545 -11.59 -8.16 7.12
C GLN A 545 -10.26 -7.39 7.05
N ALA A 546 -9.42 -7.47 8.10
CA ALA A 546 -8.10 -6.87 8.10
C ALA A 546 -7.16 -7.57 7.10
N LEU A 547 -7.25 -8.89 6.96
CA LEU A 547 -6.47 -9.65 5.98
C LEU A 547 -6.92 -9.34 4.53
N GLU A 548 -8.22 -9.16 4.29
CA GLU A 548 -8.73 -8.68 2.99
C GLU A 548 -8.24 -7.25 2.68
N ALA A 549 -8.22 -6.36 3.68
CA ALA A 549 -7.66 -5.03 3.54
C ALA A 549 -6.16 -5.07 3.26
N LEU A 550 -5.42 -5.99 3.89
CA LEU A 550 -4.00 -6.23 3.61
C LEU A 550 -3.76 -6.78 2.20
N ASP A 551 -4.65 -7.60 1.66
CA ASP A 551 -4.57 -8.06 0.27
C ASP A 551 -4.70 -6.89 -0.71
N ARG A 552 -5.66 -6.00 -0.46
CA ARG A 552 -5.81 -4.79 -1.27
C ARG A 552 -4.59 -3.86 -1.14
N PHE A 553 -4.03 -3.74 0.07
CA PHE A 553 -2.79 -3.01 0.32
C PHE A 553 -1.60 -3.64 -0.43
N MET A 554 -1.49 -4.97 -0.46
CA MET A 554 -0.45 -5.69 -1.19
C MET A 554 -0.58 -5.59 -2.71
N ALA A 555 -1.78 -5.39 -3.24
CA ALA A 555 -1.98 -5.10 -4.66
C ALA A 555 -1.25 -3.82 -5.10
N PHE A 556 -1.16 -2.82 -4.21
CA PHE A 556 -0.35 -1.63 -4.47
C PHE A 556 1.15 -1.95 -4.52
N TYR A 557 1.67 -2.69 -3.55
CA TYR A 557 3.10 -3.06 -3.50
C TYR A 557 3.50 -4.08 -4.58
N SER A 558 2.54 -4.85 -5.11
CA SER A 558 2.76 -5.73 -6.27
C SER A 558 3.19 -4.95 -7.50
N MET A 559 2.70 -3.70 -7.67
CA MET A 559 3.17 -2.81 -8.74
C MET A 559 4.63 -2.38 -8.59
N MET A 560 5.18 -2.44 -7.37
CA MET A 560 6.61 -2.18 -7.07
C MET A 560 7.47 -3.46 -7.12
N GLY A 561 6.85 -4.62 -7.41
CA GLY A 561 7.53 -5.92 -7.44
C GLY A 561 7.60 -6.63 -6.09
N PHE A 562 6.77 -6.28 -5.11
CA PHE A 562 6.57 -7.08 -3.90
C PHE A 562 5.25 -7.84 -3.96
N ASP A 563 5.32 -9.16 -3.99
CA ASP A 563 4.17 -10.06 -4.06
C ASP A 563 4.16 -11.10 -2.94
N ILE A 564 5.08 -10.96 -1.98
CA ILE A 564 5.09 -11.72 -0.73
C ILE A 564 4.87 -10.73 0.42
N VAL A 565 3.95 -11.08 1.32
CA VAL A 565 3.77 -10.43 2.62
C VAL A 565 4.09 -11.44 3.72
N ARG A 566 4.76 -10.98 4.77
CA ARG A 566 4.97 -11.78 5.99
C ARG A 566 4.51 -11.06 7.24
N LEU A 567 4.01 -11.82 8.20
CA LEU A 567 3.56 -11.36 9.51
C LEU A 567 4.51 -11.89 10.58
N ARG A 568 5.00 -11.00 11.45
CA ARG A 568 5.96 -11.32 12.53
C ARG A 568 5.35 -11.32 13.92
N GLU A 569 4.30 -10.55 14.12
CA GLU A 569 3.55 -10.46 15.36
C GLU A 569 2.10 -10.13 15.03
N LEU A 570 1.18 -10.83 15.69
CA LEU A 570 -0.25 -10.72 15.44
C LEU A 570 -0.96 -10.62 16.79
N LEU A 571 -1.69 -9.53 17.03
CA LEU A 571 -2.45 -9.32 18.28
C LEU A 571 -1.56 -9.54 19.52
N ASP A 572 -0.41 -8.86 19.56
CA ASP A 572 0.63 -8.95 20.61
C ASP A 572 1.18 -10.36 20.85
N THR A 573 1.01 -11.26 19.87
CA THR A 573 1.40 -12.67 19.99
C THR A 573 2.40 -13.04 18.90
N ALA A 574 3.48 -13.70 19.31
CA ALA A 574 4.46 -14.24 18.37
C ALA A 574 3.85 -15.42 17.58
N PRO A 575 4.23 -15.64 16.30
CA PRO A 575 3.68 -16.69 15.44
C PRO A 575 3.73 -18.10 16.01
N GLN A 576 4.60 -18.36 16.98
CA GLN A 576 4.70 -19.65 17.65
C GLN A 576 3.61 -19.91 18.70
N ASP A 577 3.06 -18.84 19.26
CA ASP A 577 2.13 -18.81 20.38
C ASP A 577 0.71 -18.41 19.92
N VAL A 578 0.50 -18.21 18.61
CA VAL A 578 -0.80 -17.85 18.03
C VAL A 578 -1.83 -18.97 18.24
N PRO A 579 -3.03 -18.66 18.76
CA PRO A 579 -4.13 -19.62 18.92
C PRO A 579 -4.55 -20.34 17.62
N GLU A 580 -5.02 -21.59 17.74
CA GLU A 580 -5.39 -22.44 16.59
C GLU A 580 -6.52 -21.86 15.73
N ASP A 581 -7.48 -21.16 16.33
CA ASP A 581 -8.57 -20.48 15.64
C ASP A 581 -8.07 -19.33 14.76
N ILE A 582 -7.12 -18.55 15.26
CA ILE A 582 -6.46 -17.47 14.49
C ILE A 582 -5.58 -18.06 13.38
N GLU A 583 -4.82 -19.12 13.66
CA GLU A 583 -4.01 -19.82 12.65
C GLU A 583 -4.88 -20.41 11.53
N LYS A 584 -6.08 -20.88 11.86
CA LYS A 584 -7.06 -21.35 10.88
C LYS A 584 -7.55 -20.21 9.98
N VAL A 585 -7.90 -19.04 10.55
CA VAL A 585 -8.29 -17.85 9.78
C VAL A 585 -7.17 -17.43 8.82
N LEU A 586 -5.92 -17.39 9.28
CA LEU A 586 -4.75 -17.08 8.46
C LEU A 586 -4.61 -18.07 7.28
N SER A 587 -4.75 -19.37 7.57
CA SER A 587 -4.66 -20.43 6.57
C SER A 587 -5.76 -20.35 5.51
N GLU A 588 -7.00 -20.06 5.93
CA GLU A 588 -8.14 -19.82 5.04
C GLU A 588 -7.92 -18.61 4.12
N HIS A 589 -7.17 -17.60 4.59
CA HIS A 589 -6.75 -16.44 3.81
C HIS A 589 -5.42 -16.65 3.06
N GLY A 590 -4.90 -17.87 2.99
CA GLY A 590 -3.73 -18.23 2.18
C GLY A 590 -2.37 -17.92 2.80
N TYR A 591 -2.30 -17.66 4.10
CA TYR A 591 -1.03 -17.59 4.83
C TYR A 591 -0.52 -18.98 5.20
N VAL A 592 0.78 -19.17 5.13
CA VAL A 592 1.46 -20.40 5.51
C VAL A 592 2.49 -20.09 6.59
N ARG A 593 2.54 -20.92 7.64
CA ARG A 593 3.51 -20.81 8.72
C ARG A 593 4.91 -21.24 8.27
N MET A 594 5.89 -20.36 8.46
CA MET A 594 7.27 -20.51 7.98
C MET A 594 8.27 -20.25 9.11
N GLY A 595 8.34 -21.14 10.10
CA GLY A 595 9.15 -20.94 11.30
C GLY A 595 8.50 -19.90 12.22
N ALA A 596 9.20 -18.81 12.53
CA ALA A 596 8.70 -17.73 13.40
C ALA A 596 7.98 -16.60 12.62
N MET A 597 7.23 -16.95 11.57
CA MET A 597 6.45 -16.00 10.77
C MET A 597 5.33 -16.72 10.01
N PHE A 598 4.30 -15.97 9.64
CA PHE A 598 3.33 -16.38 8.62
C PHE A 598 3.63 -15.63 7.33
N ALA A 599 3.53 -16.29 6.17
CA ALA A 599 3.79 -15.66 4.89
C ALA A 599 2.76 -16.05 3.84
N LYS A 600 2.44 -15.11 2.97
CA LYS A 600 1.49 -15.26 1.86
C LYS A 600 2.09 -14.66 0.59
N GLY A 601 1.87 -15.29 -0.56
CA GLY A 601 2.35 -14.81 -1.85
C GLY A 601 2.86 -15.92 -2.76
N SER A 602 3.43 -15.53 -3.90
CA SER A 602 4.08 -16.47 -4.83
C SER A 602 5.41 -16.94 -4.23
N MET A 603 5.42 -18.10 -3.57
CA MET A 603 6.63 -18.68 -3.01
C MET A 603 6.61 -20.21 -2.99
N VAL A 604 7.80 -20.81 -3.06
CA VAL A 604 8.00 -22.23 -2.74
C VAL A 604 8.17 -22.41 -1.24
N LEU A 605 7.80 -23.59 -0.75
CA LEU A 605 7.78 -23.91 0.68
C LEU A 605 9.00 -24.72 1.13
N ASP A 606 9.91 -25.05 0.22
CA ASP A 606 11.15 -25.76 0.50
C ASP A 606 12.06 -24.95 1.43
N ARG A 607 12.64 -25.61 2.43
CA ARG A 607 13.63 -25.04 3.35
C ARG A 607 14.77 -26.02 3.58
N HIS A 608 15.98 -25.51 3.63
CA HIS A 608 17.18 -26.31 3.81
C HIS A 608 18.15 -25.68 4.80
N PRO A 609 18.92 -26.49 5.56
CA PRO A 609 20.05 -26.00 6.34
C PRO A 609 21.06 -25.27 5.45
N TRP A 610 21.73 -24.26 6.00
CA TRP A 610 22.76 -23.50 5.26
C TRP A 610 23.86 -24.40 4.68
N GLU A 611 24.27 -25.46 5.38
CA GLU A 611 25.31 -26.38 4.89
C GLU A 611 24.91 -27.10 3.59
N ASP A 612 23.62 -27.40 3.43
CA ASP A 612 23.07 -28.04 2.23
C ASP A 612 23.00 -27.06 1.06
N VAL A 613 22.59 -25.83 1.34
CA VAL A 613 22.57 -24.72 0.37
C VAL A 613 23.98 -24.40 -0.10
N LEU A 614 24.94 -24.30 0.82
CA LEU A 614 26.34 -24.07 0.47
C LEU A 614 26.93 -25.25 -0.30
N SER A 615 26.62 -26.49 0.07
CA SER A 615 27.05 -27.67 -0.71
C SER A 615 26.55 -27.61 -2.16
N PHE A 616 25.30 -27.22 -2.37
CA PHE A 616 24.74 -26.99 -3.70
C PHE A 616 25.47 -25.86 -4.46
N ILE A 617 25.77 -24.72 -3.80
CA ILE A 617 26.52 -23.62 -4.41
C ILE A 617 27.94 -24.06 -4.79
N LEU A 618 28.64 -24.80 -3.93
CA LEU A 618 29.98 -25.33 -4.21
C LEU A 618 29.97 -26.28 -5.42
N TRP A 619 28.92 -27.09 -5.55
CA TRP A 619 28.71 -27.96 -6.71
C TRP A 619 28.47 -27.16 -8.00
N LYS A 620 27.63 -26.12 -7.94
CA LYS A 620 27.40 -25.16 -9.04
C LYS A 620 28.68 -24.45 -9.46
N GLN A 621 29.55 -24.17 -8.50
CA GLN A 621 30.87 -23.57 -8.73
C GLN A 621 31.94 -24.56 -9.23
N HIS A 622 31.57 -25.80 -9.54
CA HIS A 622 32.50 -26.83 -10.06
C HIS A 622 33.69 -27.13 -9.13
N ILE A 623 33.51 -26.99 -7.82
CA ILE A 623 34.54 -27.32 -6.82
C ILE A 623 34.68 -28.84 -6.65
N ASP A 624 33.58 -29.58 -6.83
CA ASP A 624 33.58 -31.04 -6.89
C ASP A 624 34.60 -31.53 -7.95
N PRO A 625 35.63 -32.33 -7.56
CA PRO A 625 36.61 -32.89 -8.48
C PRO A 625 36.00 -33.59 -9.70
N LYS A 626 34.83 -34.22 -9.56
CA LYS A 626 34.13 -34.92 -10.65
C LYS A 626 33.58 -33.97 -11.72
N ARG A 627 33.30 -32.71 -11.36
CA ARG A 627 32.72 -31.68 -12.22
C ARG A 627 33.70 -30.63 -12.70
N ARG A 628 34.96 -30.66 -12.25
CA ARG A 628 35.98 -29.71 -12.71
C ARG A 628 36.08 -29.70 -14.24
N PHE A 629 36.13 -28.50 -14.80
CA PHE A 629 36.32 -28.26 -16.22
C PHE A 629 37.62 -28.89 -16.71
N THR A 630 37.65 -29.29 -17.98
CA THR A 630 38.82 -29.92 -18.58
C THR A 630 39.99 -28.93 -18.64
N ASN A 631 39.69 -27.68 -18.99
CA ASN A 631 40.66 -26.61 -19.13
C ASN A 631 40.05 -25.22 -18.81
N VAL A 632 40.92 -24.21 -18.77
CA VAL A 632 40.58 -22.82 -18.43
C VAL A 632 39.62 -22.17 -19.44
N VAL A 633 39.70 -22.52 -20.73
CA VAL A 633 38.82 -21.94 -21.77
C VAL A 633 37.38 -22.35 -21.56
N GLU A 634 37.14 -23.64 -21.27
CA GLU A 634 35.82 -24.18 -20.94
C GLU A 634 35.25 -23.53 -19.67
N ALA A 635 36.09 -23.36 -18.65
CA ALA A 635 35.70 -22.68 -17.42
C ALA A 635 35.28 -21.23 -17.68
N ILE A 636 36.03 -20.48 -18.48
CA ILE A 636 35.71 -19.07 -18.79
C ILE A 636 34.44 -18.94 -19.62
N LYS A 637 34.18 -19.84 -20.57
CA LYS A 637 32.92 -19.87 -21.33
C LYS A 637 31.71 -20.08 -20.42
N THR A 638 31.85 -20.89 -19.37
CA THR A 638 30.74 -21.23 -18.47
C THR A 638 30.56 -20.21 -17.35
N VAL A 639 31.66 -19.80 -16.72
CA VAL A 639 31.65 -18.90 -15.54
C VAL A 639 31.66 -17.42 -15.95
N GLY A 640 31.94 -17.11 -17.21
CA GLY A 640 32.06 -15.75 -17.76
C GLY A 640 33.46 -15.18 -17.60
N GLY A 641 34.17 -15.51 -16.52
CA GLY A 641 35.57 -15.14 -16.36
C GLY A 641 36.19 -15.61 -15.04
N LEU A 642 37.52 -15.54 -14.99
CA LEU A 642 38.32 -15.89 -13.81
C LEU A 642 39.25 -14.74 -13.44
N ARG A 643 39.37 -14.47 -12.14
CA ARG A 643 40.20 -13.37 -11.61
C ARG A 643 41.65 -13.79 -11.35
N SER A 644 41.86 -15.04 -10.94
CA SER A 644 43.14 -15.51 -10.43
C SER A 644 43.40 -16.97 -10.77
N ASP A 645 44.69 -17.34 -10.80
CA ASP A 645 45.11 -18.73 -10.99
C ASP A 645 44.62 -19.64 -9.84
N ALA A 646 44.43 -19.06 -8.64
CA ALA A 646 43.81 -19.74 -7.51
C ALA A 646 42.36 -20.14 -7.82
N ALA A 647 41.55 -19.22 -8.36
CA ALA A 647 40.18 -19.51 -8.77
C ALA A 647 40.11 -20.57 -9.88
N ALA A 648 41.05 -20.52 -10.83
CA ALA A 648 41.19 -21.53 -11.88
C ALA A 648 41.56 -22.91 -11.32
N ALA A 649 42.47 -22.98 -10.34
CA ALA A 649 42.93 -24.22 -9.74
C ALA A 649 41.83 -25.01 -9.01
N LEU A 650 40.83 -24.31 -8.47
CA LEU A 650 39.66 -24.93 -7.83
C LEU A 650 38.71 -25.60 -8.82
N ARG A 651 38.62 -25.06 -10.05
CA ARG A 651 37.59 -25.41 -11.04
C ARG A 651 38.11 -26.18 -12.25
N CYS A 652 39.41 -26.18 -12.52
CA CYS A 652 40.02 -26.75 -13.73
C CYS A 652 40.95 -27.92 -13.43
N LYS A 653 40.90 -28.97 -14.27
CA LYS A 653 41.87 -30.08 -14.25
C LYS A 653 43.23 -29.64 -14.81
N ASN A 654 43.24 -29.03 -16.00
CA ASN A 654 44.45 -28.47 -16.61
C ASN A 654 44.63 -27.00 -16.22
N ARG A 655 45.75 -26.69 -15.55
CA ARG A 655 46.02 -25.41 -14.87
C ARG A 655 47.05 -24.57 -15.61
N ILE A 656 46.76 -24.15 -16.84
CA ILE A 656 47.61 -23.18 -17.53
C ILE A 656 47.38 -21.80 -16.89
N PRO A 657 48.43 -21.08 -16.46
CA PRO A 657 48.29 -19.76 -15.86
C PRO A 657 47.50 -18.79 -16.76
N LEU A 658 46.56 -18.03 -16.17
CA LEU A 658 45.70 -17.07 -16.88
C LEU A 658 46.51 -16.05 -17.66
N LYS A 659 47.65 -15.60 -17.09
CA LYS A 659 48.57 -14.69 -17.78
C LYS A 659 49.13 -15.29 -19.08
N LYS A 660 49.49 -16.58 -19.09
CA LYS A 660 49.95 -17.26 -20.31
C LYS A 660 48.83 -17.40 -21.32
N MET A 661 47.62 -17.75 -20.87
CA MET A 661 46.44 -17.83 -21.75
C MET A 661 46.10 -16.48 -22.39
N PHE A 662 46.27 -15.39 -21.65
CA PHE A 662 46.18 -14.02 -22.15
C PHE A 662 47.29 -13.70 -23.17
N GLU A 663 48.55 -14.02 -22.86
CA GLU A 663 49.70 -13.82 -23.77
C GLU A 663 49.55 -14.63 -25.08
N MET A 664 48.90 -15.79 -25.03
CA MET A 664 48.58 -16.60 -26.21
C MET A 664 47.36 -16.07 -27.01
N GLY A 665 46.68 -15.03 -26.53
CA GLY A 665 45.54 -14.41 -27.20
C GLY A 665 44.20 -15.16 -27.04
N PHE A 666 44.11 -16.15 -26.15
CA PHE A 666 42.85 -16.86 -25.90
C PHE A 666 41.87 -16.05 -25.04
N LEU A 667 42.38 -15.13 -24.23
CA LEU A 667 41.62 -14.37 -23.24
C LEU A 667 41.87 -12.87 -23.39
N VAL A 668 40.90 -12.07 -22.97
CA VAL A 668 41.04 -10.62 -22.81
C VAL A 668 40.95 -10.24 -21.34
N ARG A 669 41.56 -9.11 -20.99
CA ARG A 669 41.50 -8.54 -19.65
C ARG A 669 40.67 -7.26 -19.69
N VAL A 670 39.54 -7.27 -18.99
CA VAL A 670 38.59 -6.15 -18.92
C VAL A 670 38.04 -5.97 -17.51
N GLN A 671 37.42 -4.83 -17.25
CA GLN A 671 36.60 -4.62 -16.07
C GLN A 671 35.18 -5.11 -16.38
N ALA A 672 34.82 -6.29 -15.87
CA ALA A 672 33.61 -7.01 -16.26
C ALA A 672 32.41 -6.69 -15.34
N ILE A 673 31.35 -7.51 -15.38
CA ILE A 673 30.34 -7.59 -14.32
C ILE A 673 30.52 -8.94 -13.61
N PRO A 674 30.75 -8.97 -12.28
CA PRO A 674 30.88 -7.80 -11.40
C PRO A 674 32.08 -6.89 -11.67
N ASP A 675 31.98 -5.65 -11.18
CA ASP A 675 32.88 -4.55 -11.52
C ASP A 675 34.31 -4.69 -10.94
N TYR A 676 35.06 -5.63 -11.49
CA TYR A 676 36.46 -5.85 -11.21
C TYR A 676 37.18 -6.42 -12.44
N VAL A 677 38.50 -6.35 -12.40
CA VAL A 677 39.35 -6.81 -13.51
C VAL A 677 39.31 -8.34 -13.59
N THR A 678 38.92 -8.85 -14.76
CA THR A 678 38.65 -10.27 -15.00
C THR A 678 39.28 -10.72 -16.32
N TYR A 679 39.83 -11.94 -16.34
CA TYR A 679 40.16 -12.63 -17.59
C TYR A 679 38.93 -13.34 -18.13
N CYS A 680 38.46 -12.93 -19.31
CA CYS A 680 37.22 -13.44 -19.91
C CYS A 680 37.34 -13.60 -21.42
N SER A 681 36.29 -14.13 -22.06
CA SER A 681 36.15 -14.15 -23.51
C SER A 681 35.72 -12.76 -24.03
N LEU A 682 36.00 -12.49 -25.30
CA LEU A 682 35.53 -11.25 -25.94
C LEU A 682 34.00 -11.18 -26.02
N GLU A 683 33.33 -12.33 -26.17
CA GLU A 683 31.88 -12.46 -26.15
C GLU A 683 31.29 -11.97 -24.83
N PHE A 684 31.82 -12.45 -23.69
CA PHE A 684 31.37 -12.03 -22.36
C PHE A 684 31.69 -10.55 -22.10
N ALA A 685 32.85 -10.06 -22.53
CA ALA A 685 33.18 -8.64 -22.45
C ALA A 685 32.17 -7.78 -23.22
N SER A 686 31.71 -8.24 -24.38
CA SER A 686 30.71 -7.53 -25.21
C SER A 686 29.34 -7.52 -24.54
N LEU A 687 28.96 -8.62 -23.88
CA LEU A 687 27.76 -8.68 -23.05
C LEU A 687 27.83 -7.70 -21.87
N CYS A 688 28.95 -7.68 -21.13
CA CYS A 688 29.17 -6.71 -20.05
C CYS A 688 29.10 -5.26 -20.54
N ARG A 689 29.77 -4.94 -21.67
CA ARG A 689 29.71 -3.61 -22.29
C ARG A 689 28.27 -3.16 -22.51
N ARG A 690 27.44 -4.03 -23.10
CA ARG A 690 26.04 -3.70 -23.39
C ARG A 690 25.18 -3.65 -22.13
N ALA A 691 25.43 -4.50 -21.13
CA ALA A 691 24.69 -4.49 -19.88
C ALA A 691 24.99 -3.25 -19.03
N LYS A 692 26.24 -2.79 -18.98
CA LYS A 692 26.62 -1.55 -18.28
C LYS A 692 26.03 -0.30 -18.92
N ASP A 693 25.91 -0.31 -20.26
CA ASP A 693 25.28 0.73 -21.08
C ASP A 693 25.65 2.17 -20.68
N ARG A 694 26.94 2.41 -20.43
CA ARG A 694 27.43 3.73 -20.02
C ARG A 694 27.34 4.69 -21.19
N GLU A 695 26.85 5.90 -20.89
CA GLU A 695 26.83 6.99 -21.86
C GLU A 695 28.24 7.34 -22.33
N ILE A 696 28.36 7.67 -23.61
CA ILE A 696 29.63 8.02 -24.24
C ILE A 696 29.71 9.54 -24.30
N THR A 697 30.60 10.13 -23.51
CA THR A 697 30.89 11.57 -23.57
C THR A 697 31.68 11.93 -24.82
N ASP A 698 31.72 13.22 -25.16
CA ASP A 698 32.52 13.72 -26.31
C ASP A 698 34.00 13.33 -26.22
N ASP A 699 34.58 13.42 -25.02
CA ASP A 699 35.95 13.00 -24.74
C ASP A 699 36.13 11.49 -24.98
N MET A 700 35.20 10.66 -24.52
CA MET A 700 35.21 9.23 -24.79
C MET A 700 35.09 8.94 -26.28
N ALA A 701 34.23 9.66 -27.00
CA ALA A 701 34.03 9.52 -28.44
C ALA A 701 35.33 9.85 -29.22
N ALA A 702 36.04 10.92 -28.85
CA ALA A 702 37.32 11.28 -29.46
C ALA A 702 38.38 10.18 -29.28
N VAL A 703 38.47 9.59 -28.09
CA VAL A 703 39.39 8.47 -27.83
C VAL A 703 38.95 7.20 -28.59
N ILE A 704 37.65 6.89 -28.64
CA ILE A 704 37.10 5.77 -29.43
C ILE A 704 37.46 5.92 -30.91
N GLN A 705 37.24 7.11 -31.49
CA GLN A 705 37.56 7.42 -32.88
C GLN A 705 39.06 7.25 -33.16
N THR A 706 39.91 7.79 -32.27
CA THR A 706 41.37 7.64 -32.36
C THR A 706 41.78 6.16 -32.38
N ILE A 707 41.19 5.31 -31.52
CA ILE A 707 41.44 3.86 -31.51
C ILE A 707 40.91 3.22 -32.80
N ALA A 708 39.73 3.62 -33.28
CA ALA A 708 39.08 3.03 -34.45
C ALA A 708 39.87 3.26 -35.75
N GLU A 709 40.38 4.46 -35.96
CA GLU A 709 41.10 4.87 -37.18
C GLU A 709 42.53 4.30 -37.28
N ASN A 710 43.18 4.04 -36.14
CA ASN A 710 44.61 3.74 -36.08
C ASN A 710 44.97 2.28 -35.71
N LYS A 711 43.99 1.37 -35.61
CA LYS A 711 44.14 0.03 -34.99
C LYS A 711 45.42 -0.73 -35.43
N PRO A 712 46.22 -1.33 -34.51
CA PRO A 712 46.17 -1.29 -33.04
C PRO A 712 47.22 -0.35 -32.37
N LEU A 713 46.78 0.48 -31.41
CA LEU A 713 47.61 1.49 -30.73
C LEU A 713 48.17 1.00 -29.37
N SER A 714 49.41 1.34 -29.04
CA SER A 714 49.92 1.23 -27.67
C SER A 714 49.36 2.36 -26.80
N ARG A 715 49.38 2.21 -25.47
CA ARG A 715 48.90 3.27 -24.55
C ARG A 715 49.63 4.60 -24.78
N ASN A 716 50.95 4.58 -25.02
CA ASN A 716 51.71 5.81 -25.31
C ASN A 716 51.30 6.43 -26.64
N GLN A 717 51.16 5.61 -27.70
CA GLN A 717 50.72 6.12 -29.00
C GLN A 717 49.29 6.68 -28.98
N LEU A 718 48.44 6.16 -28.10
CA LEU A 718 47.10 6.72 -27.88
C LEU A 718 47.18 8.11 -27.22
N PHE A 719 48.05 8.28 -26.22
CA PHE A 719 48.27 9.59 -25.60
C PHE A 719 48.85 10.62 -26.58
N ASP A 720 49.78 10.20 -27.44
CA ASP A 720 50.44 11.10 -28.40
C ASP A 720 49.50 11.54 -29.53
N ARG A 721 48.51 10.71 -29.89
CA ARG A 721 47.60 10.95 -31.02
C ARG A 721 46.24 11.52 -30.62
N SER A 722 45.89 11.44 -29.34
CA SER A 722 44.60 11.91 -28.85
C SER A 722 44.52 13.44 -28.84
N PRO A 723 43.42 14.03 -29.33
CA PRO A 723 43.25 15.49 -29.35
C PRO A 723 43.04 16.10 -27.96
N LEU A 724 42.79 15.29 -26.93
CA LEU A 724 42.43 15.74 -25.57
C LEU A 724 43.65 16.03 -24.67
N GLY A 725 44.87 15.82 -25.16
CA GLY A 725 46.09 15.85 -24.35
C GLY A 725 46.16 14.72 -23.31
N HIS A 726 47.22 14.69 -22.50
CA HIS A 726 47.52 13.51 -21.66
C HIS A 726 46.46 13.24 -20.58
N ARG A 727 46.04 14.27 -19.83
CA ARG A 727 45.09 14.13 -18.72
C ARG A 727 43.69 13.77 -19.21
N GLY A 728 43.13 14.52 -20.18
CA GLY A 728 41.81 14.22 -20.74
C GLY A 728 41.74 12.82 -21.36
N THR A 729 42.78 12.41 -22.09
CA THR A 729 42.87 11.04 -22.63
C THR A 729 42.95 9.98 -21.55
N HIS A 730 43.64 10.26 -20.43
CA HIS A 730 43.76 9.34 -19.31
C HIS A 730 42.40 9.10 -18.66
N ASP A 731 41.68 10.18 -18.38
CA ASP A 731 40.38 10.16 -17.71
C ASP A 731 39.31 9.53 -18.61
N ALA A 732 39.28 9.87 -19.90
CA ALA A 732 38.44 9.24 -20.90
C ALA A 732 38.74 7.73 -21.04
N LEU A 733 40.02 7.33 -21.09
CA LEU A 733 40.39 5.91 -21.16
C LEU A 733 40.02 5.14 -19.88
N LYS A 734 40.10 5.78 -18.70
CA LYS A 734 39.65 5.20 -17.43
C LYS A 734 38.14 4.97 -17.47
N ALA A 735 37.36 5.94 -17.93
CA ALA A 735 35.91 5.82 -18.12
C ALA A 735 35.54 4.71 -19.12
N LEU A 736 36.24 4.63 -20.26
CA LEU A 736 36.07 3.59 -21.27
C LEU A 736 36.35 2.17 -20.74
N ASN A 737 37.38 2.01 -19.90
CA ASN A 737 37.69 0.74 -19.26
C ASN A 737 36.62 0.35 -18.23
N SER A 738 36.15 1.30 -17.41
CA SER A 738 35.05 1.10 -16.45
C SER A 738 33.76 0.65 -17.16
N ALA A 739 33.47 1.23 -18.33
CA ALA A 739 32.35 0.89 -19.19
C ALA A 739 32.52 -0.42 -20.00
N THR A 740 33.65 -1.12 -19.86
CA THR A 740 34.00 -2.31 -20.67
C THR A 740 34.02 -2.02 -22.19
N ILE A 741 34.24 -0.78 -22.61
CA ILE A 741 34.28 -0.40 -24.04
C ILE A 741 35.65 -0.72 -24.64
N THR A 742 36.71 -0.64 -23.84
CA THR A 742 38.08 -0.96 -24.24
C THR A 742 38.62 -2.21 -23.56
N TYR A 743 39.52 -2.90 -24.24
CA TYR A 743 40.30 -4.00 -23.68
C TYR A 743 41.76 -3.92 -24.13
N VAL A 744 42.64 -4.57 -23.39
CA VAL A 744 44.06 -4.72 -23.75
C VAL A 744 44.29 -6.09 -24.37
N ASP A 745 44.89 -6.13 -25.55
CA ASP A 745 45.23 -7.38 -26.24
C ASP A 745 46.59 -7.97 -25.77
N GLN A 746 46.94 -9.15 -26.28
CA GLN A 746 48.19 -9.85 -25.93
C GLN A 746 49.46 -9.05 -26.26
N ASN A 747 49.38 -8.11 -27.20
CA ASN A 747 50.49 -7.24 -27.61
C ASN A 747 50.51 -5.92 -26.83
N LYS A 748 49.76 -5.82 -25.73
CA LYS A 748 49.58 -4.61 -24.91
C LYS A 748 49.01 -3.43 -25.71
N ARG A 749 48.21 -3.72 -26.74
CA ARG A 749 47.52 -2.69 -27.54
C ARG A 749 46.11 -2.49 -27.02
N VAL A 750 45.66 -1.24 -27.01
CA VAL A 750 44.28 -0.89 -26.64
C VAL A 750 43.39 -1.14 -27.85
N ARG A 751 42.29 -1.87 -27.65
CA ARG A 751 41.29 -2.19 -28.67
C ARG A 751 39.90 -1.93 -28.12
N LEU A 752 38.94 -1.79 -29.04
CA LEU A 752 37.53 -1.67 -28.71
C LEU A 752 36.91 -3.06 -28.60
N VAL A 753 36.17 -3.30 -27.52
CA VAL A 753 35.28 -4.45 -27.37
C VAL A 753 34.17 -4.31 -28.42
N PRO A 754 33.85 -5.34 -29.21
CA PRO A 754 32.82 -5.21 -30.24
C PRO A 754 31.43 -4.98 -29.63
N PRO A 755 30.55 -4.21 -30.30
CA PRO A 755 29.16 -4.12 -29.89
C PRO A 755 28.43 -5.44 -30.21
N ILE A 756 27.30 -5.68 -29.52
CA ILE A 756 26.38 -6.78 -29.79
C ILE A 756 24.99 -6.24 -30.11
N ALA A 757 24.18 -7.01 -30.83
CA ALA A 757 22.85 -6.62 -31.30
C ALA A 757 21.74 -6.69 -30.23
N LEU A 758 22.08 -6.95 -28.96
CA LEU A 758 21.11 -6.99 -27.86
C LEU A 758 20.75 -5.59 -27.36
N SER A 759 19.52 -5.42 -26.87
CA SER A 759 19.18 -4.27 -26.04
C SER A 759 19.92 -4.31 -24.69
N ALA A 760 20.04 -3.16 -24.02
CA ALA A 760 20.68 -3.10 -22.70
C ALA A 760 19.91 -3.94 -21.67
N THR A 761 18.57 -3.88 -21.70
CA THR A 761 17.67 -4.67 -20.86
C THR A 761 17.86 -6.18 -21.08
N GLU A 762 17.93 -6.64 -22.32
CA GLU A 762 18.20 -8.06 -22.61
C GLU A 762 19.59 -8.49 -22.15
N ALA A 763 20.62 -7.64 -22.33
CA ALA A 763 21.97 -7.92 -21.87
C ALA A 763 22.03 -8.01 -20.33
N ARG A 764 21.36 -7.11 -19.62
CA ARG A 764 21.22 -7.13 -18.15
C ARG A 764 20.50 -8.39 -17.67
N LYS A 765 19.39 -8.76 -18.30
CA LYS A 765 18.66 -10.00 -18.02
C LYS A 765 19.54 -11.23 -18.23
N GLU A 766 20.35 -11.27 -19.29
CA GLU A 766 21.27 -12.37 -19.53
C GLU A 766 22.42 -12.41 -18.52
N ILE A 767 22.94 -11.27 -18.07
CA ILE A 767 23.93 -11.21 -16.97
C ILE A 767 23.32 -11.77 -15.67
N VAL A 768 22.09 -11.38 -15.31
CA VAL A 768 21.40 -11.94 -14.13
C VAL A 768 21.20 -13.45 -14.29
N ARG A 769 20.73 -13.90 -15.46
CA ARG A 769 20.58 -15.33 -15.78
C ARG A 769 21.91 -16.08 -15.65
N HIS A 770 23.01 -15.48 -16.11
CA HIS A 770 24.37 -16.01 -15.99
C HIS A 770 24.82 -16.14 -14.53
N CYS A 771 24.52 -15.16 -13.67
CA CYS A 771 24.76 -15.26 -12.23
C CYS A 771 24.03 -16.47 -11.63
N PHE A 772 22.73 -16.63 -11.90
CA PHE A 772 21.94 -17.76 -11.40
C PHE A 772 22.40 -19.11 -11.97
N ARG A 773 22.81 -19.20 -13.24
CA ARG A 773 23.39 -20.44 -13.78
C ARG A 773 24.64 -20.86 -13.00
N ASN A 774 25.45 -19.89 -12.57
CA ASN A 774 26.73 -20.13 -11.89
C ASN A 774 26.61 -20.38 -10.38
N PHE A 775 25.74 -19.68 -9.66
CA PHE A 775 25.62 -19.81 -8.20
C PHE A 775 24.33 -20.52 -7.77
N GLY A 776 23.33 -20.56 -8.63
CA GLY A 776 22.04 -21.24 -8.41
C GLY A 776 21.05 -20.42 -7.58
N LEU A 777 21.52 -19.68 -6.58
CA LEU A 777 20.69 -19.07 -5.54
C LEU A 777 21.21 -17.69 -5.13
N PHE A 778 20.31 -16.71 -4.96
CA PHE A 778 20.62 -15.35 -4.52
C PHE A 778 19.44 -14.69 -3.81
N THR A 779 19.70 -13.82 -2.83
CA THR A 779 18.75 -12.74 -2.47
C THR A 779 18.94 -11.56 -3.42
N ALA A 780 17.96 -10.65 -3.51
CA ALA A 780 18.07 -9.47 -4.36
C ALA A 780 19.28 -8.57 -3.96
N GLU A 781 19.53 -8.35 -2.67
CA GLU A 781 20.67 -7.54 -2.20
C GLU A 781 21.98 -8.29 -2.33
N ASN A 782 22.00 -9.61 -2.13
CA ASN A 782 23.22 -10.38 -2.36
C ASN A 782 23.60 -10.26 -3.83
N LEU A 783 22.65 -10.40 -4.76
CA LEU A 783 22.89 -10.26 -6.19
C LEU A 783 23.34 -8.83 -6.56
N ALA A 784 22.65 -7.81 -6.06
CA ALA A 784 23.04 -6.41 -6.28
C ALA A 784 24.46 -6.13 -5.78
N ARG A 785 24.79 -6.58 -4.56
CA ARG A 785 26.14 -6.46 -3.98
C ARG A 785 27.18 -7.25 -4.76
N PHE A 786 26.84 -8.48 -5.16
CA PHE A 786 27.69 -9.35 -5.97
C PHE A 786 28.04 -8.65 -7.28
N MET A 787 27.06 -8.06 -7.95
CA MET A 787 27.24 -7.28 -9.18
C MET A 787 27.82 -5.87 -8.95
N ARG A 788 28.14 -5.49 -7.70
CA ARG A 788 28.63 -4.16 -7.30
C ARG A 788 27.69 -3.00 -7.67
N PHE A 789 26.38 -3.24 -7.56
CA PHE A 789 25.32 -2.26 -7.78
C PHE A 789 25.32 -1.65 -9.19
N GLU A 790 25.76 -2.41 -10.19
CA GLU A 790 25.72 -2.02 -11.61
C GLU A 790 24.29 -1.85 -12.13
N LEU A 791 23.30 -2.49 -11.50
CA LEU A 791 21.87 -2.33 -11.80
C LEU A 791 21.14 -1.64 -10.64
N PRO A 792 20.21 -0.72 -10.90
CA PRO A 792 19.25 -0.25 -9.91
C PRO A 792 18.42 -1.40 -9.32
N MET A 793 18.09 -1.30 -8.03
CA MET A 793 17.37 -2.37 -7.32
C MET A 793 15.97 -2.65 -7.92
N LYS A 794 15.25 -1.60 -8.34
CA LYS A 794 13.95 -1.73 -9.00
C LYS A 794 14.05 -2.52 -10.31
N GLU A 795 15.02 -2.17 -11.16
CA GLU A 795 15.29 -2.91 -12.40
C GLU A 795 15.72 -4.35 -12.14
N LEU A 796 16.54 -4.58 -11.11
CA LEU A 796 16.93 -5.92 -10.69
C LEU A 796 15.70 -6.75 -10.28
N ARG A 797 14.79 -6.20 -9.47
CA ARG A 797 13.54 -6.88 -9.07
C ARG A 797 12.62 -7.14 -10.26
N ASN A 798 12.49 -6.18 -11.18
CA ASN A 798 11.74 -6.39 -12.42
C ASN A 798 12.32 -7.55 -13.24
N THR A 799 13.65 -7.61 -13.35
CA THR A 799 14.36 -8.70 -14.03
C THR A 799 14.14 -10.04 -13.33
N LEU A 800 14.19 -10.08 -12.00
CA LEU A 800 13.91 -11.29 -11.20
C LEU A 800 12.46 -11.75 -11.39
N ALA A 801 11.50 -10.82 -11.35
CA ALA A 801 10.07 -11.10 -11.55
C ALA A 801 9.76 -11.56 -12.99
N GLU A 802 10.45 -11.01 -14.00
CA GLU A 802 10.39 -11.53 -15.36
C GLU A 802 10.92 -12.96 -15.46
N LEU A 803 12.09 -13.24 -14.88
CA LEU A 803 12.68 -14.57 -14.91
C LEU A 803 11.85 -15.61 -14.14
N GLU A 804 11.12 -15.18 -13.10
CA GLU A 804 10.10 -15.99 -12.42
C GLU A 804 8.90 -16.29 -13.33
N ARG A 805 8.35 -15.26 -14.00
CA ARG A 805 7.25 -15.42 -14.97
C ARG A 805 7.63 -16.30 -16.16
N ASP A 806 8.87 -16.21 -16.62
CA ASP A 806 9.44 -17.06 -17.67
C ASP A 806 9.64 -18.52 -17.20
N GLY A 807 9.43 -18.82 -15.91
CA GLY A 807 9.61 -20.14 -15.31
C GLY A 807 11.06 -20.54 -15.05
N PHE A 808 12.02 -19.63 -15.28
CA PHE A 808 13.45 -19.88 -15.05
C PHE A 808 13.79 -19.86 -13.55
N LEU A 809 13.21 -18.93 -12.79
CA LEU A 809 13.40 -18.80 -11.35
C LEU A 809 12.15 -19.23 -10.57
N ALA A 810 12.39 -19.65 -9.34
CA ALA A 810 11.41 -19.71 -8.28
C ALA A 810 11.95 -18.91 -7.08
N LYS A 811 11.09 -18.50 -6.15
CA LYS A 811 11.51 -17.78 -4.94
C LYS A 811 10.85 -18.34 -3.69
N GLY A 812 11.47 -18.11 -2.54
CA GLY A 812 10.92 -18.48 -1.23
C GLY A 812 11.92 -18.28 -0.10
N PHE A 813 11.54 -18.69 1.11
CA PHE A 813 12.39 -18.65 2.30
C PHE A 813 13.25 -19.91 2.41
N LEU A 814 14.20 -20.06 1.48
CA LEU A 814 14.88 -21.33 1.20
C LEU A 814 15.89 -21.79 2.25
N VAL A 815 16.36 -20.88 3.12
CA VAL A 815 17.41 -21.18 4.11
C VAL A 815 16.79 -21.21 5.51
N GLU A 816 17.03 -22.27 6.27
CA GLU A 816 16.58 -22.38 7.65
C GLU A 816 17.25 -21.34 8.55
N GLY A 817 16.46 -20.70 9.42
CA GLY A 817 16.93 -19.62 10.30
C GLY A 817 17.27 -18.30 9.58
N ASP A 818 17.21 -18.26 8.26
CA ASP A 818 17.27 -17.03 7.48
C ASP A 818 15.85 -16.63 7.07
N GLU A 819 15.59 -15.35 7.16
CA GLU A 819 14.30 -14.76 6.85
C GLU A 819 14.34 -14.01 5.51
N ASN A 820 15.45 -13.97 4.79
CA ASN A 820 15.50 -13.31 3.49
C ASN A 820 14.79 -14.13 2.40
N VAL A 821 14.18 -13.44 1.42
CA VAL A 821 13.64 -14.09 0.23
C VAL A 821 14.79 -14.42 -0.72
N TYR A 822 14.89 -15.69 -1.09
CA TYR A 822 15.86 -16.20 -2.04
C TYR A 822 15.17 -16.53 -3.36
N TRP A 823 15.83 -16.17 -4.46
CA TRP A 823 15.54 -16.70 -5.78
C TRP A 823 16.48 -17.86 -6.07
N VAL A 824 15.97 -18.86 -6.78
CA VAL A 824 16.70 -20.05 -7.17
C VAL A 824 16.29 -20.46 -8.58
N VAL A 825 17.22 -21.06 -9.34
CA VAL A 825 16.87 -21.70 -10.61
C VAL A 825 15.85 -22.80 -10.35
N ARG A 826 14.69 -22.74 -11.02
CA ARG A 826 13.56 -23.62 -10.72
C ARG A 826 13.91 -25.10 -10.81
N GLU A 827 14.68 -25.48 -11.84
CA GLU A 827 15.13 -26.86 -12.04
C GLU A 827 16.12 -27.36 -10.98
N ASP A 828 16.72 -26.46 -10.19
CA ASP A 828 17.72 -26.79 -9.19
C ASP A 828 17.15 -26.99 -7.78
N LEU A 829 15.90 -26.60 -7.53
CA LEU A 829 15.24 -26.73 -6.22
C LEU A 829 15.40 -28.14 -5.63
N GLU A 830 15.07 -29.17 -6.42
CA GLU A 830 15.15 -30.56 -5.98
C GLU A 830 16.57 -31.07 -5.72
N ARG A 831 17.61 -30.32 -6.10
CA ARG A 831 19.02 -30.69 -5.92
C ARG A 831 19.55 -30.21 -4.56
N ILE A 832 18.95 -29.19 -3.98
CA ILE A 832 19.34 -28.68 -2.66
C ILE A 832 19.08 -29.79 -1.62
N GLY A 833 20.03 -30.01 -0.71
CA GLY A 833 19.99 -31.11 0.27
C GLY A 833 20.44 -32.48 -0.26
N LYS A 834 20.30 -32.75 -1.57
CA LYS A 834 20.76 -34.03 -2.18
C LYS A 834 22.24 -34.02 -2.54
N VAL A 835 22.80 -32.85 -2.84
CA VAL A 835 24.21 -32.68 -3.19
C VAL A 835 25.07 -32.56 -1.93
N LYS A 836 26.11 -33.38 -1.82
CA LYS A 836 27.07 -33.34 -0.72
C LYS A 836 28.49 -33.11 -1.27
N ILE A 837 29.16 -32.09 -0.74
CA ILE A 837 30.53 -31.74 -1.10
C ILE A 837 31.45 -31.99 0.10
N THR A 838 32.51 -32.77 -0.12
CA THR A 838 33.52 -33.10 0.89
C THR A 838 34.93 -32.64 0.48
N GLU A 839 35.03 -31.85 -0.58
CA GLU A 839 36.32 -31.36 -1.06
C GLU A 839 36.88 -30.34 -0.07
N LYS A 840 38.17 -30.49 0.25
CA LYS A 840 38.90 -29.58 1.16
C LYS A 840 39.70 -28.58 0.34
N PHE A 841 39.46 -27.29 0.54
CA PHE A 841 40.06 -26.24 -0.27
C PHE A 841 40.27 -24.93 0.51
N VAL A 842 40.97 -23.99 -0.12
CA VAL A 842 41.17 -22.64 0.42
C VAL A 842 40.51 -21.64 -0.53
N LEU A 843 39.67 -20.76 0.02
CA LEU A 843 38.95 -19.73 -0.71
C LEU A 843 39.54 -18.35 -0.37
N GLY A 844 40.11 -17.67 -1.37
CA GLY A 844 40.69 -16.34 -1.21
C GLY A 844 39.81 -15.20 -1.72
N PRO A 845 40.07 -13.94 -1.31
CA PRO A 845 39.34 -12.75 -1.78
C PRO A 845 39.37 -12.52 -3.30
N GLU A 846 40.32 -13.14 -3.99
CA GLU A 846 40.46 -13.07 -5.45
C GLU A 846 39.57 -14.07 -6.21
N ASP A 847 38.60 -14.70 -5.53
CA ASP A 847 37.62 -15.61 -6.14
C ASP A 847 36.21 -14.98 -6.10
N ALA A 848 35.43 -15.20 -7.16
CA ALA A 848 34.05 -14.71 -7.21
C ALA A 848 33.15 -15.34 -6.13
N LEU A 849 33.40 -16.60 -5.75
CA LEU A 849 32.68 -17.25 -4.65
C LEU A 849 32.93 -16.56 -3.30
N HIS A 850 34.12 -16.00 -3.10
CA HIS A 850 34.39 -15.19 -1.91
C HIS A 850 33.55 -13.91 -1.90
N THR A 851 33.41 -13.26 -3.05
CA THR A 851 32.55 -12.07 -3.19
C THR A 851 31.08 -12.40 -2.91
N TYR A 852 30.59 -13.54 -3.39
CA TYR A 852 29.24 -14.06 -3.10
C TYR A 852 29.02 -14.28 -1.59
N LEU A 853 30.01 -14.85 -0.89
CA LEU A 853 29.96 -15.11 0.56
C LEU A 853 30.34 -13.91 1.43
N SER A 854 30.62 -12.75 0.84
CA SER A 854 31.25 -11.62 1.52
C SER A 854 30.48 -11.10 2.74
N GLU A 855 29.15 -11.14 2.72
CA GLU A 855 28.32 -10.76 3.86
C GLU A 855 28.53 -11.70 5.04
N ARG A 856 28.41 -13.01 4.79
CA ARG A 856 28.56 -14.04 5.82
C ARG A 856 29.97 -14.00 6.41
N ILE A 857 30.98 -13.84 5.55
CA ILE A 857 32.38 -13.66 5.97
C ILE A 857 32.53 -12.45 6.90
N ARG A 858 31.87 -11.33 6.57
CA ARG A 858 31.90 -10.12 7.41
C ARG A 858 31.19 -10.34 8.75
N GLN A 859 30.03 -11.01 8.75
CA GLN A 859 29.28 -11.34 9.97
C GLN A 859 30.08 -12.26 10.89
N ASP A 860 30.69 -13.31 10.33
CA ASP A 860 31.38 -14.35 11.12
C ASP A 860 32.78 -13.91 11.58
N LEU A 861 33.50 -13.13 10.77
CA LEU A 861 34.93 -12.82 11.00
C LEU A 861 35.23 -11.33 11.21
N GLY A 862 34.23 -10.44 11.14
CA GLY A 862 34.38 -9.00 11.34
C GLY A 862 35.10 -8.24 10.20
N GLY A 863 35.41 -8.92 9.08
CA GLY A 863 36.09 -8.29 7.95
C GLY A 863 36.08 -9.14 6.67
N SER A 864 36.01 -8.51 5.51
CA SER A 864 35.80 -9.16 4.20
C SER A 864 37.08 -9.62 3.50
N TYR A 865 38.23 -9.64 4.17
CA TYR A 865 39.53 -9.93 3.53
C TYR A 865 40.14 -11.26 3.97
N HIS A 866 39.48 -11.96 4.89
CA HIS A 866 39.90 -13.26 5.35
C HIS A 866 39.80 -14.28 4.21
N SER A 867 40.89 -15.00 3.96
CA SER A 867 40.83 -16.26 3.20
C SER A 867 40.26 -17.34 4.11
N LEU A 868 39.40 -18.21 3.56
CA LEU A 868 38.74 -19.29 4.29
C LEU A 868 39.43 -20.62 4.00
N VAL A 869 39.57 -21.45 5.03
CA VAL A 869 39.94 -22.86 4.91
C VAL A 869 38.67 -23.68 5.07
N MET A 870 38.31 -24.42 4.01
CA MET A 870 37.03 -25.09 3.86
C MET A 870 37.21 -26.62 3.93
N ASP A 871 36.33 -27.29 4.67
CA ASP A 871 36.06 -28.72 4.58
C ASP A 871 34.61 -28.92 4.10
N GLY A 872 34.45 -29.14 2.79
CA GLY A 872 33.13 -29.09 2.17
C GLY A 872 32.46 -27.73 2.39
N PRO A 873 31.20 -27.70 2.88
CA PRO A 873 30.52 -26.44 3.21
C PRO A 873 30.99 -25.81 4.53
N ARG A 874 31.80 -26.50 5.35
CA ARG A 874 32.19 -26.00 6.67
C ARG A 874 33.47 -25.17 6.61
N VAL A 875 33.45 -24.01 7.26
CA VAL A 875 34.65 -23.19 7.48
C VAL A 875 35.39 -23.75 8.70
N VAL A 876 36.57 -24.34 8.48
CA VAL A 876 37.40 -24.93 9.57
C VAL A 876 38.55 -24.02 10.00
N GLY A 877 38.82 -22.96 9.23
CA GLY A 877 39.80 -21.94 9.58
C GLY A 877 39.74 -20.71 8.69
N SER A 878 40.47 -19.67 9.06
CA SER A 878 40.57 -18.42 8.32
C SER A 878 41.94 -17.76 8.53
N PHE A 879 42.39 -16.94 7.59
CA PHE A 879 43.65 -16.19 7.73
C PHE A 879 43.72 -14.99 6.79
N TRP A 880 44.69 -14.11 7.04
CA TRP A 880 45.08 -13.03 6.16
C TRP A 880 46.35 -13.44 5.44
N GLY A 881 46.36 -13.39 4.11
CA GLY A 881 47.47 -13.95 3.34
C GLY A 881 47.85 -13.09 2.15
N ARG A 882 49.15 -12.88 1.94
CA ARG A 882 49.68 -12.28 0.71
C ARG A 882 50.68 -13.22 0.07
N ILE A 883 50.50 -13.49 -1.22
CA ILE A 883 51.47 -14.25 -2.02
C ILE A 883 52.64 -13.31 -2.38
N LYS A 884 53.88 -13.70 -2.06
CA LYS A 884 55.13 -13.02 -2.43
C LYS A 884 56.05 -14.01 -3.15
N ALA A 885 56.25 -13.81 -4.46
CA ALA A 885 57.13 -14.60 -5.32
C ALA A 885 56.85 -16.12 -5.28
N THR A 886 57.46 -16.86 -4.34
CA THR A 886 57.30 -18.32 -4.16
C THR A 886 56.69 -18.71 -2.81
N ASP A 887 56.41 -17.74 -1.94
CA ASP A 887 55.93 -17.99 -0.57
C ASP A 887 54.62 -17.24 -0.31
N MET A 888 53.74 -17.82 0.52
CA MET A 888 52.58 -17.12 1.05
C MET A 888 52.86 -16.68 2.50
N MET A 889 52.79 -15.38 2.71
CA MET A 889 52.89 -14.77 4.03
C MET A 889 51.52 -14.86 4.69
N VAL A 890 51.41 -15.64 5.76
CA VAL A 890 50.16 -15.86 6.50
C VAL A 890 50.22 -15.09 7.82
N GLN A 891 49.18 -14.32 8.08
CA GLN A 891 48.96 -13.52 9.28
C GLN A 891 47.59 -13.87 9.89
N ASN A 892 47.47 -13.76 11.21
CA ASN A 892 46.21 -13.97 11.94
C ASN A 892 45.49 -15.28 11.57
N PHE A 893 46.23 -16.39 11.47
CA PHE A 893 45.64 -17.70 11.20
C PHE A 893 44.80 -18.16 12.39
N LYS A 894 43.51 -18.43 12.15
CA LYS A 894 42.57 -19.05 13.07
C LYS A 894 42.18 -20.42 12.53
N GLY A 895 42.30 -21.46 13.34
CA GLY A 895 41.93 -22.82 12.95
C GLY A 895 42.82 -23.86 13.63
N GLU A 896 42.28 -25.07 13.80
CA GLU A 896 42.98 -26.16 14.46
C GLU A 896 43.98 -26.88 13.53
N GLY A 897 44.55 -27.99 13.99
CA GLY A 897 45.53 -28.78 13.24
C GLY A 897 45.02 -29.21 11.85
N GLU A 898 43.73 -29.54 11.74
CA GLU A 898 43.10 -29.88 10.47
C GLU A 898 43.16 -28.74 9.45
N ALA A 899 42.77 -27.52 9.83
CA ALA A 899 42.79 -26.37 8.93
C ALA A 899 44.22 -26.08 8.43
N ARG A 900 45.22 -26.25 9.30
CA ARG A 900 46.64 -26.06 8.93
C ARG A 900 47.12 -27.11 7.93
N LEU A 901 46.65 -28.36 8.04
CA LEU A 901 46.95 -29.42 7.07
C LEU A 901 46.34 -29.13 5.70
N ILE A 902 45.10 -28.64 5.65
CA ILE A 902 44.42 -28.25 4.40
C ILE A 902 45.18 -27.11 3.73
N LEU A 903 45.52 -26.06 4.49
CA LEU A 903 46.28 -24.91 3.99
C LEU A 903 47.64 -25.33 3.40
N ASN A 904 48.40 -26.15 4.11
CA ASN A 904 49.69 -26.64 3.64
C ASN A 904 49.56 -27.47 2.35
N ARG A 905 48.52 -28.31 2.24
CA ARG A 905 48.24 -29.10 1.03
C ARG A 905 47.90 -28.20 -0.15
N TYR A 906 47.04 -27.21 0.06
CA TYR A 906 46.66 -26.24 -0.95
C TYR A 906 47.87 -25.49 -1.51
N LEU A 907 48.74 -24.98 -0.63
CA LEU A 907 49.92 -24.21 -1.05
C LEU A 907 50.94 -25.06 -1.80
N ARG A 908 51.17 -26.30 -1.36
CA ARG A 908 51.99 -27.26 -2.12
C ARG A 908 51.43 -27.49 -3.53
N SER A 909 50.11 -27.56 -3.68
CA SER A 909 49.47 -27.74 -4.99
C SER A 909 49.62 -26.54 -5.93
N LEU A 910 49.95 -25.36 -5.38
CA LEU A 910 50.26 -24.13 -6.12
C LEU A 910 51.77 -23.90 -6.27
N GLY A 911 52.62 -24.78 -5.74
CA GLY A 911 54.07 -24.60 -5.72
C GLY A 911 54.56 -23.52 -4.75
N LEU A 912 53.78 -23.22 -3.70
CA LEU A 912 54.08 -22.17 -2.71
C LEU A 912 54.46 -22.77 -1.35
N THR A 913 55.34 -22.08 -0.59
CA THR A 913 55.65 -22.43 0.80
C THR A 913 55.03 -21.44 1.81
N VAL A 914 54.78 -21.85 3.05
CA VAL A 914 54.21 -20.98 4.10
C VAL A 914 55.32 -20.26 4.85
N ARG A 915 55.21 -18.93 4.97
CA ARG A 915 55.89 -18.16 6.03
C ARG A 915 54.84 -17.56 6.95
N VAL A 916 54.85 -17.99 8.22
CA VAL A 916 54.04 -17.35 9.27
C VAL A 916 54.83 -16.15 9.76
N ALA A 917 54.24 -14.95 9.71
CA ALA A 917 54.86 -13.76 10.26
C ALA A 917 54.54 -13.64 11.75
N ASP A 918 55.50 -13.20 12.56
CA ASP A 918 55.26 -12.89 13.96
C ASP A 918 54.26 -11.73 14.08
N ASN A 919 53.34 -11.84 15.05
CA ASN A 919 52.24 -10.91 15.31
C ASN A 919 52.76 -9.49 15.60
N VAL A 920 52.92 -8.68 14.56
CA VAL A 920 52.99 -7.22 14.69
C VAL A 920 51.70 -6.65 14.10
N PRO A 921 50.85 -5.97 14.90
CA PRO A 921 49.65 -5.32 14.40
C PRO A 921 50.07 -4.09 13.60
N THR A 922 50.39 -4.31 12.33
CA THR A 922 50.56 -3.23 11.36
C THR A 922 49.25 -3.15 10.59
N ILE A 923 48.51 -2.06 10.80
CA ILE A 923 47.40 -1.65 9.93
C ILE A 923 47.96 -1.65 8.50
N PRO A 924 47.49 -2.53 7.60
CA PRO A 924 48.06 -2.61 6.27
C PRO A 924 47.94 -1.28 5.53
N ASP A 925 48.95 -0.89 4.74
CA ASP A 925 48.92 0.36 3.95
C ASP A 925 47.68 0.47 3.03
N TRP A 926 47.10 -0.68 2.64
CA TRP A 926 45.86 -0.73 1.86
C TRP A 926 44.59 -0.55 2.71
N GLU A 927 44.64 -0.71 4.02
CA GLU A 927 43.58 -0.34 4.95
C GLU A 927 43.56 1.18 5.14
N VAL A 928 44.75 1.82 5.13
CA VAL A 928 44.90 3.28 5.01
C VAL A 928 44.40 3.74 3.63
N GLN A 929 44.70 3.01 2.57
CA GLN A 929 44.25 3.34 1.21
C GLN A 929 42.76 3.08 0.97
N ALA A 930 42.18 2.03 1.53
CA ALA A 930 40.74 1.74 1.48
C ALA A 930 39.95 2.68 2.41
N PHE A 931 40.55 3.13 3.52
CA PHE A 931 40.05 4.25 4.31
C PHE A 931 40.13 5.55 3.49
N TYR A 932 41.22 5.80 2.77
CA TYR A 932 41.37 6.94 1.85
C TYR A 932 40.36 6.91 0.70
N GLU A 933 40.16 5.78 0.03
CA GLU A 933 39.18 5.58 -1.05
C GLU A 933 37.74 5.70 -0.55
N LYS A 934 37.47 5.29 0.71
CA LYS A 934 36.17 5.51 1.36
C LYS A 934 35.94 6.96 1.78
N THR A 935 37.01 7.72 2.09
CA THR A 935 36.91 9.10 2.57
C THR A 935 37.08 10.14 1.46
N HIS A 936 37.68 9.78 0.33
CA HIS A 936 37.97 10.64 -0.82
C HIS A 936 37.69 9.91 -2.16
N PRO A 937 36.41 9.59 -2.47
CA PRO A 937 36.08 8.96 -3.74
C PRO A 937 36.24 9.98 -4.89
N GLY A 938 37.41 10.02 -5.52
CA GLY A 938 37.66 10.93 -6.66
C GLY A 938 39.12 11.15 -7.05
N GLU A 939 40.09 10.89 -6.17
CA GLU A 939 41.51 11.15 -6.46
C GLU A 939 42.39 9.88 -6.34
N VAL A 940 42.26 8.96 -7.30
CA VAL A 940 43.36 8.10 -7.81
C VAL A 940 43.14 7.79 -9.28
#